data_AF-A0A7C6D6Z2-F1
#
_entry.id   AF-A0A7C6D6Z2-F1
#
_cell.length_a   1.000
_cell.length_b   1.000
_cell.length_c   1.000
_cell.angle_alpha   90.00
_cell.angle_beta   90.00
_cell.angle_gamma   90.00
#
_symmetry.space_group_name_H-M   'P 1'
#
loop_
_entity.id
_entity.type
_entity.pdbx_description
1 polymer ?
#
loop_
_entity_poly.entity_id
_entity_poly.type
_entity_poly.pdbx_seq_one_letter_code
_entity_poly.pdbx_strand_id
1 'polypeptide(L)'
;TPAAAEALLSALSAADTDRMKTTLVNALAQTDYSQAEPVMLELLGNNPSGDLEKVLYDALGRIGTKASLKPLKSAAEQRQYAYGKANPTAAYLALLNRLAESDPGLVKKEAEKFLSRATKLQRQDLKAAAAGLLLSLPATDKTGLLKKALKDGNIVYLTQVLNSYPYHNDEKAVKLILKSLSPKASPDVQIAILYWIGNQKVTPAVSHLSDYLNISDKDVQKAAVYALSKIGGEPALLSLVGLLKSSDENAVMLAKEALAGYAGDISAALSSVFDDCGKQGKIAVLQLIANRRLHDRYRLVYNQLFTDDEPVKTEAAKTLCYVVTEENLPELFELLEQTDDRYLASIQQAVNAALSLLSPEEQMKQVMEKMNASDKKYAYYVALANSGTPQALDLIIKAYQTETGKNKQAAFDAIKQWKSFDAVYALQDIARSSKDKEEITQAVDAIIEKVASSNKTGAVKYLFLRNAMEMAQTVKQKNDILRLLGTTDMYQAMLFVAPYMDDPVLSESAAQAAMNIALNNPSFAGSETTAILNKVSKTLNNPDADYQRQSIRKYLSENPTTGGFVSLFNGKDLEGWKGLVGNPITRAKMSEKELAEAQVKADREAFNDWKVVDGTIVFDGKGFNNLCTVKQYGDFELLVDWKLFPGPEPDAGIYLRGTPQVQIWDTSRVDVGAQVGSGGLY
;
A
#
# COMPACT_ATOMS: atom_id res chain seq x y z
N THR A 1 38.40 19.50 25.13
CA THR A 1 39.40 20.59 25.21
C THR A 1 40.79 19.98 25.11
N PRO A 2 41.83 20.73 24.70
CA PRO A 2 43.21 20.21 24.67
C PRO A 2 43.66 19.61 26.01
N ALA A 3 43.33 20.26 27.13
CA ALA A 3 43.62 19.76 28.47
C ALA A 3 42.95 18.40 28.77
N ALA A 4 41.74 18.14 28.24
CA ALA A 4 41.09 16.85 28.39
C ALA A 4 41.79 15.75 27.58
N ALA A 5 42.29 16.08 26.38
CA ALA A 5 43.04 15.14 25.55
C ALA A 5 44.42 14.81 26.16
N GLU A 6 45.08 15.79 26.75
CA GLU A 6 46.34 15.59 27.49
C GLU A 6 46.16 14.72 28.74
N ALA A 7 45.05 14.91 29.47
CA ALA A 7 44.68 14.04 30.58
C ALA A 7 44.40 12.60 30.12
N LEU A 8 43.71 12.41 28.99
CA LEU A 8 43.49 11.10 28.39
C LEU A 8 44.80 10.44 27.93
N LEU A 9 45.75 11.21 27.40
CA LEU A 9 47.06 10.72 27.00
C LEU A 9 47.88 10.28 28.22
N SER A 10 47.87 11.07 29.30
CA SER A 10 48.51 10.71 30.57
C SER A 10 47.91 9.43 31.15
N ALA A 11 46.58 9.29 31.09
CA ALA A 11 45.88 8.08 31.51
C ALA A 11 46.22 6.86 30.63
N LEU A 12 46.39 7.04 29.32
CA LEU A 12 46.80 5.96 28.42
C LEU A 12 48.19 5.43 28.77
N SER A 13 49.14 6.31 29.07
CA SER A 13 50.49 5.93 29.49
C SER A 13 50.54 5.19 30.83
N ALA A 14 49.56 5.42 31.71
CA ALA A 14 49.44 4.77 33.01
C ALA A 14 48.52 3.52 32.99
N ALA A 15 47.95 3.14 31.85
CA ALA A 15 47.00 2.05 31.78
C ALA A 15 47.68 0.67 31.71
N ASP A 16 47.31 -0.23 32.62
CA ASP A 16 47.91 -1.58 32.71
C ASP A 16 47.16 -2.68 31.95
N THR A 17 45.93 -2.41 31.48
CA THR A 17 45.09 -3.42 30.80
C THR A 17 44.74 -3.05 29.36
N ASP A 18 44.68 -4.05 28.48
CA ASP A 18 44.32 -3.84 27.07
C ASP A 18 42.91 -3.28 26.89
N ARG A 19 41.98 -3.62 27.80
CA ARG A 19 40.62 -3.05 27.79
C ARG A 19 40.65 -1.54 28.04
N MET A 20 41.40 -1.08 29.04
CA MET A 20 41.55 0.34 29.33
C MET A 20 42.27 1.07 28.19
N LYS A 21 43.36 0.50 27.70
CA LYS A 21 44.09 1.03 26.53
C LYS A 21 43.16 1.17 25.33
N THR A 22 42.31 0.17 25.06
CA THR A 22 41.36 0.20 23.94
C THR A 22 40.38 1.38 24.06
N THR A 23 39.79 1.58 25.24
CA THR A 23 38.86 2.70 25.50
C THR A 23 39.57 4.06 25.36
N LEU A 24 40.77 4.20 25.92
CA LEU A 24 41.53 5.44 25.93
C LEU A 24 42.05 5.81 24.54
N VAL A 25 42.55 4.84 23.77
CA VAL A 25 42.97 5.04 22.37
C VAL A 25 41.79 5.51 21.51
N ASN A 26 40.63 4.86 21.65
CA ASN A 26 39.42 5.26 20.91
C ASN A 26 38.95 6.68 21.31
N ALA A 27 38.97 7.01 22.60
CA ALA A 27 38.64 8.35 23.07
C ALA A 27 39.60 9.42 22.51
N LEU A 28 40.90 9.17 22.56
CA LEU A 28 41.92 10.07 21.99
C LEU A 28 41.76 10.24 20.48
N ALA A 29 41.46 9.16 19.74
CA ALA A 29 41.22 9.21 18.31
C ALA A 29 40.02 10.09 17.92
N GLN A 30 39.03 10.25 18.81
CA GLN A 30 37.86 11.11 18.59
C GLN A 30 38.11 12.58 18.93
N THR A 31 39.26 12.90 19.54
CA THR A 31 39.65 14.27 19.89
C THR A 31 40.58 14.93 18.87
N ASP A 32 40.97 14.20 17.80
CA ASP A 32 41.94 14.62 16.79
C ASP A 32 43.32 15.05 17.36
N TYR A 33 43.67 14.55 18.54
CA TYR A 33 44.85 14.97 19.29
C TYR A 33 46.13 14.26 18.83
N SER A 34 46.81 14.83 17.83
CA SER A 34 48.01 14.26 17.19
C SER A 34 49.19 14.01 18.13
N GLN A 35 49.28 14.70 19.28
CA GLN A 35 50.35 14.49 20.27
C GLN A 35 50.30 13.10 20.91
N ALA A 36 49.19 12.36 20.79
CA ALA A 36 49.10 10.98 21.23
C ALA A 36 49.79 9.96 20.30
N GLU A 37 50.20 10.38 19.08
CA GLU A 37 50.80 9.49 18.08
C GLU A 37 52.01 8.69 18.60
N PRO A 38 53.01 9.27 19.31
CA PRO A 38 54.18 8.52 19.74
C PRO A 38 53.83 7.35 20.67
N VAL A 39 52.90 7.58 21.62
CA VAL A 39 52.44 6.55 22.56
C VAL A 39 51.65 5.46 21.82
N MET A 40 50.81 5.84 20.85
CA MET A 40 50.10 4.85 20.04
C MET A 40 51.03 4.03 19.14
N LEU A 41 52.10 4.63 18.61
CA LEU A 41 53.12 3.91 17.84
C LEU A 41 53.93 2.93 18.71
N GLU A 42 54.27 3.33 19.94
CA GLU A 42 54.90 2.44 20.91
C GLU A 42 54.00 1.25 21.25
N LEU A 43 52.72 1.52 21.56
CA LEU A 43 51.73 0.47 21.82
C LEU A 43 51.55 -0.46 20.62
N LEU A 44 51.52 0.06 19.40
CA LEU A 44 51.46 -0.75 18.20
C LEU A 44 52.72 -1.61 18.00
N GLY A 45 53.91 -1.07 18.35
CA GLY A 45 55.19 -1.77 18.29
C GLY A 45 55.29 -2.99 19.20
N ASN A 46 54.46 -3.05 20.25
CA ASN A 46 54.34 -4.19 21.16
C ASN A 46 53.50 -5.36 20.57
N ASN A 47 53.10 -5.28 19.30
CA ASN A 47 52.31 -6.29 18.59
C ASN A 47 51.00 -6.68 19.31
N PRO A 48 50.12 -5.71 19.61
CA PRO A 48 48.85 -5.99 20.26
C PRO A 48 47.94 -6.82 19.33
N SER A 49 46.93 -7.48 19.92
CA SER A 49 45.96 -8.28 19.17
C SER A 49 44.53 -7.92 19.55
N GLY A 50 43.56 -8.40 18.77
CA GLY A 50 42.14 -8.22 19.07
C GLY A 50 41.68 -6.76 18.93
N ASP A 51 40.92 -6.27 19.91
CA ASP A 51 40.26 -4.97 19.82
C ASP A 51 41.25 -3.79 20.00
N LEU A 52 42.31 -3.97 20.79
CA LEU A 52 43.36 -2.95 20.97
C LEU A 52 44.11 -2.69 19.65
N GLU A 53 44.47 -3.76 18.93
CA GLU A 53 45.13 -3.65 17.62
C GLU A 53 44.27 -2.87 16.63
N LYS A 54 42.97 -3.19 16.57
CA LYS A 54 42.01 -2.49 15.71
C LYS A 54 41.96 -0.99 16.00
N VAL A 55 41.74 -0.61 17.26
CA VAL A 55 41.58 0.81 17.60
C VAL A 55 42.89 1.59 17.43
N LEU A 56 44.05 0.94 17.56
CA LEU A 56 45.34 1.58 17.29
C LEU A 56 45.51 1.92 15.81
N TYR A 57 45.17 1.02 14.89
CA TYR A 57 45.18 1.36 13.46
C TYR A 57 44.18 2.46 13.13
N ASP A 58 42.93 2.34 13.60
CA ASP A 58 41.91 3.37 13.37
C ASP A 58 42.36 4.74 13.90
N ALA A 59 42.97 4.78 15.10
CA ALA A 59 43.49 5.99 15.71
C ALA A 59 44.66 6.59 14.92
N LEU A 60 45.67 5.78 14.57
CA LEU A 60 46.83 6.24 13.80
C LEU A 60 46.46 6.70 12.39
N GLY A 61 45.45 6.09 11.77
CA GLY A 61 44.89 6.57 10.50
C GLY A 61 44.24 7.95 10.62
N ARG A 62 43.58 8.22 11.75
CA ARG A 62 42.91 9.50 12.04
C ARG A 62 43.87 10.60 12.44
N ILE A 63 44.74 10.34 13.43
CA ILE A 63 45.56 11.38 14.09
C ILE A 63 47.06 11.33 13.76
N GLY A 64 47.56 10.23 13.17
CA GLY A 64 48.98 10.01 12.91
C GLY A 64 49.62 11.00 11.91
N THR A 65 50.92 11.23 11.98
CA THR A 65 51.64 12.08 11.03
C THR A 65 52.43 11.21 10.05
N LYS A 66 53.46 11.78 9.43
CA LYS A 66 54.39 11.01 8.58
C LYS A 66 55.04 9.84 9.33
N ALA A 67 55.15 9.92 10.66
CA ALA A 67 55.70 8.84 11.49
C ALA A 67 54.85 7.56 11.42
N SER A 68 53.52 7.69 11.34
CA SER A 68 52.59 6.56 11.22
C SER A 68 52.57 5.88 9.84
N LEU A 69 53.08 6.53 8.78
CA LEU A 69 52.99 5.98 7.43
C LEU A 69 53.68 4.63 7.28
N LYS A 70 54.93 4.50 7.76
CA LYS A 70 55.71 3.27 7.60
C LYS A 70 55.11 2.10 8.39
N PRO A 71 54.73 2.24 9.69
CA PRO A 71 54.04 1.19 10.44
C PRO A 71 52.73 0.75 9.78
N LEU A 72 51.84 1.69 9.43
CA LEU A 72 50.56 1.37 8.80
C LEU A 72 50.72 0.68 7.45
N LYS A 73 51.64 1.19 6.61
CA LYS A 73 51.98 0.57 5.33
C LYS A 73 52.50 -0.85 5.49
N SER A 74 53.43 -1.06 6.43
CA SER A 74 54.04 -2.38 6.66
C SER A 74 53.00 -3.40 7.12
N ALA A 75 52.11 -3.00 8.03
CA ALA A 75 51.00 -3.84 8.48
C ALA A 75 50.01 -4.15 7.34
N ALA A 76 49.72 -3.17 6.48
CA ALA A 76 48.88 -3.38 5.31
C ALA A 76 49.56 -4.34 4.30
N GLU A 77 50.86 -4.18 4.04
CA GLU A 77 51.64 -5.04 3.14
C GLU A 77 51.71 -6.50 3.63
N GLN A 78 51.95 -6.72 4.92
CA GLN A 78 51.96 -8.06 5.54
C GLN A 78 50.63 -8.78 5.35
N ARG A 79 49.52 -8.04 5.38
CA ARG A 79 48.16 -8.55 5.17
C ARG A 79 47.71 -8.51 3.72
N GLN A 80 48.63 -8.28 2.78
CA GLN A 80 48.33 -8.13 1.34
C GLN A 80 47.20 -7.13 1.07
N TYR A 81 47.10 -6.09 1.89
CA TYR A 81 46.06 -5.07 1.87
C TYR A 81 44.63 -5.63 1.96
N ALA A 82 44.44 -6.75 2.67
CA ALA A 82 43.11 -7.26 2.97
C ALA A 82 42.35 -6.31 3.91
N TYR A 83 41.05 -6.18 3.69
CA TYR A 83 40.13 -5.55 4.63
C TYR A 83 39.70 -6.61 5.65
N GLY A 84 39.90 -6.35 6.95
CA GLY A 84 39.63 -7.32 8.02
C GLY A 84 39.38 -6.63 9.36
N LYS A 85 39.25 -7.39 10.47
CA LYS A 85 38.81 -6.85 11.77
C LYS A 85 39.63 -5.64 12.26
N ALA A 86 40.95 -5.64 12.08
CA ALA A 86 41.86 -4.56 12.48
C ALA A 86 42.22 -3.56 11.35
N ASN A 87 41.89 -3.89 10.09
CA ASN A 87 41.97 -3.04 8.89
C ASN A 87 43.11 -1.98 8.76
N PRO A 88 44.41 -2.36 8.83
CA PRO A 88 45.50 -1.40 8.62
C PRO A 88 45.52 -0.78 7.21
N THR A 89 44.91 -1.44 6.22
CA THR A 89 44.73 -0.91 4.86
C THR A 89 43.89 0.36 4.87
N ALA A 90 42.75 0.35 5.55
CA ALA A 90 41.89 1.53 5.66
C ALA A 90 42.60 2.65 6.46
N ALA A 91 43.28 2.30 7.54
CA ALA A 91 44.06 3.27 8.32
C ALA A 91 45.17 3.94 7.48
N TYR A 92 45.90 3.16 6.69
CA TYR A 92 46.93 3.66 5.79
C TYR A 92 46.36 4.63 4.73
N LEU A 93 45.23 4.28 4.12
CA LEU A 93 44.55 5.13 3.14
C LEU A 93 43.98 6.41 3.78
N ALA A 94 43.40 6.30 4.97
CA ALA A 94 42.90 7.46 5.73
C ALA A 94 44.02 8.46 6.03
N LEU A 95 45.18 7.95 6.48
CA LEU A 95 46.35 8.78 6.72
C LEU A 95 46.86 9.45 5.44
N LEU A 96 46.97 8.72 4.33
CA LEU A 96 47.40 9.28 3.06
C LEU A 96 46.45 10.38 2.55
N ASN A 97 45.13 10.17 2.65
CA ASN A 97 44.15 11.19 2.28
C ASN A 97 44.34 12.47 3.09
N ARG A 98 44.56 12.36 4.41
CA ARG A 98 44.75 13.55 5.26
C ARG A 98 46.09 14.23 5.03
N LEU A 99 47.13 13.46 4.72
CA LEU A 99 48.43 14.02 4.36
C LEU A 99 48.44 14.66 2.97
N ALA A 100 47.44 14.41 2.11
CA ALA A 100 47.40 14.95 0.75
C ALA A 100 47.40 16.48 0.71
N GLU A 101 46.80 17.13 1.72
CA GLU A 101 46.77 18.59 1.85
C GLU A 101 48.11 19.14 2.32
N SER A 102 48.71 18.49 3.33
CA SER A 102 49.94 18.98 3.99
C SER A 102 51.25 18.60 3.29
N ASP A 103 51.28 17.46 2.60
CA ASP A 103 52.45 16.94 1.88
C ASP A 103 52.04 16.13 0.62
N PRO A 104 51.52 16.82 -0.41
CA PRO A 104 51.05 16.18 -1.63
C PRO A 104 52.16 15.44 -2.39
N GLY A 105 53.42 15.86 -2.25
CA GLY A 105 54.56 15.21 -2.90
C GLY A 105 54.86 13.83 -2.32
N LEU A 106 54.86 13.71 -0.99
CA LEU A 106 54.99 12.42 -0.30
C LEU A 106 53.83 11.49 -0.64
N VAL A 107 52.60 12.00 -0.55
CA VAL A 107 51.40 11.22 -0.82
C VAL A 107 51.38 10.72 -2.26
N LYS A 108 51.78 11.54 -3.24
CA LYS A 108 51.91 11.10 -4.64
C LYS A 108 52.86 9.92 -4.76
N LYS A 109 54.05 10.00 -4.17
CA LYS A 109 55.07 8.93 -4.23
C LYS A 109 54.56 7.63 -3.60
N GLU A 110 53.88 7.72 -2.46
CA GLU A 110 53.33 6.55 -1.78
C GLU A 110 52.12 5.96 -2.52
N ALA A 111 51.26 6.79 -3.09
CA ALA A 111 50.12 6.36 -3.90
C ALA A 111 50.56 5.70 -5.23
N GLU A 112 51.62 6.19 -5.89
CA GLU A 112 52.20 5.56 -7.08
C GLU A 112 52.78 4.17 -6.77
N LYS A 113 53.51 4.03 -5.65
CA LYS A 113 53.99 2.73 -5.16
C LYS A 113 52.84 1.79 -4.83
N PHE A 114 51.81 2.32 -4.17
CA PHE A 114 50.64 1.55 -3.80
C PHE A 114 49.89 1.05 -5.03
N LEU A 115 49.70 1.89 -6.05
CA LEU A 115 49.13 1.51 -7.35
C LEU A 115 49.95 0.42 -8.05
N SER A 116 51.28 0.54 -8.06
CA SER A 116 52.17 -0.49 -8.61
C SER A 116 52.02 -1.83 -7.89
N ARG A 117 51.94 -1.80 -6.55
CA ARG A 117 51.75 -3.01 -5.75
C ARG A 117 50.38 -3.64 -5.97
N ALA A 118 49.32 -2.83 -5.96
CA ALA A 118 47.96 -3.27 -6.28
C ALA A 118 47.86 -3.93 -7.67
N THR A 119 48.60 -3.40 -8.65
CA THR A 119 48.70 -3.97 -10.00
C THR A 119 49.37 -5.34 -10.00
N LYS A 120 50.49 -5.50 -9.27
CA LYS A 120 51.17 -6.80 -9.11
C LYS A 120 50.30 -7.84 -8.39
N LEU A 121 49.46 -7.39 -7.46
CA LEU A 121 48.51 -8.24 -6.73
C LEU A 121 47.21 -8.49 -7.52
N GLN A 122 47.03 -7.89 -8.69
CA GLN A 122 45.81 -7.96 -9.51
C GLN A 122 44.53 -7.54 -8.73
N ARG A 123 44.67 -6.60 -7.80
CA ARG A 123 43.58 -6.11 -6.94
C ARG A 123 42.99 -4.80 -7.45
N GLN A 124 41.85 -4.89 -8.14
CA GLN A 124 41.24 -3.76 -8.84
C GLN A 124 40.67 -2.70 -7.88
N ASP A 125 40.12 -3.15 -6.75
CA ASP A 125 39.67 -2.30 -5.65
C ASP A 125 40.81 -1.43 -5.08
N LEU A 126 42.01 -2.01 -4.93
CA LEU A 126 43.18 -1.28 -4.45
C LEU A 126 43.75 -0.33 -5.52
N LYS A 127 43.72 -0.74 -6.79
CA LYS A 127 44.08 0.15 -7.90
C LYS A 127 43.14 1.36 -7.96
N ALA A 128 41.84 1.14 -7.80
CA ALA A 128 40.83 2.18 -7.73
C ALA A 128 41.11 3.17 -6.58
N ALA A 129 41.35 2.67 -5.37
CA ALA A 129 41.69 3.52 -4.22
C ALA A 129 42.97 4.34 -4.45
N ALA A 130 44.03 3.71 -4.98
CA ALA A 130 45.28 4.39 -5.27
C ALA A 130 45.13 5.48 -6.35
N ALA A 131 44.35 5.21 -7.40
CA ALA A 131 44.10 6.18 -8.45
C ALA A 131 43.21 7.34 -7.98
N GLY A 132 42.18 7.08 -7.16
CA GLY A 132 41.37 8.14 -6.55
C GLY A 132 42.24 9.12 -5.75
N LEU A 133 43.14 8.58 -4.93
CA LEU A 133 44.11 9.39 -4.19
C LEU A 133 45.08 10.14 -5.11
N LEU A 134 45.59 9.50 -6.17
CA LEU A 134 46.46 10.21 -7.12
C LEU A 134 45.73 11.35 -7.82
N LEU A 135 44.46 11.15 -8.21
CA LEU A 135 43.69 12.14 -8.97
C LEU A 135 43.31 13.37 -8.14
N SER A 136 43.24 13.25 -6.80
CA SER A 136 43.04 14.40 -5.92
C SER A 136 44.28 15.31 -5.83
N LEU A 137 45.46 14.83 -6.25
CA LEU A 137 46.72 15.58 -6.11
C LEU A 137 47.00 16.50 -7.32
N PRO A 138 47.35 17.78 -7.09
CA PRO A 138 47.63 18.73 -8.17
C PRO A 138 48.77 18.31 -9.11
N ALA A 139 49.83 17.66 -8.60
CA ALA A 139 51.01 17.30 -9.38
C ALA A 139 50.86 15.99 -10.19
N THR A 140 49.71 15.31 -10.13
CA THR A 140 49.49 14.04 -10.83
C THR A 140 49.28 14.25 -12.34
N ASP A 141 49.86 13.37 -13.17
CA ASP A 141 49.56 13.28 -14.59
C ASP A 141 48.21 12.56 -14.80
N LYS A 142 47.13 13.34 -14.80
CA LYS A 142 45.75 12.83 -14.92
C LYS A 142 45.50 12.15 -16.28
N THR A 143 46.11 12.67 -17.34
CA THR A 143 45.97 12.12 -18.69
C THR A 143 46.69 10.79 -18.84
N GLY A 144 47.92 10.68 -18.30
CA GLY A 144 48.66 9.42 -18.26
C GLY A 144 47.94 8.34 -17.45
N LEU A 145 47.34 8.71 -16.32
CA LEU A 145 46.57 7.77 -15.49
C LEU A 145 45.30 7.29 -16.20
N LEU A 146 44.56 8.20 -16.86
CA LEU A 146 43.40 7.87 -17.68
C LEU A 146 43.76 6.88 -18.80
N LYS A 147 44.83 7.13 -19.56
CA LYS A 147 45.31 6.23 -20.62
C LYS A 147 45.63 4.82 -20.09
N LYS A 148 46.25 4.73 -18.90
CA LYS A 148 46.56 3.44 -18.27
C LYS A 148 45.28 2.70 -17.88
N ALA A 149 44.30 3.41 -17.32
CA ALA A 149 43.01 2.81 -16.94
C ALA A 149 42.22 2.32 -18.14
N LEU A 150 42.15 3.11 -19.22
CA LEU A 150 41.51 2.72 -20.48
C LEU A 150 42.17 1.48 -21.10
N LYS A 151 43.50 1.39 -21.05
CA LYS A 151 44.25 0.23 -21.56
C LYS A 151 44.06 -1.01 -20.69
N ASP A 152 43.96 -0.84 -19.38
CA ASP A 152 43.76 -1.93 -18.42
C ASP A 152 42.37 -2.56 -18.57
N GLY A 153 41.36 -1.74 -18.85
CA GLY A 153 40.04 -2.19 -19.29
C GLY A 153 39.16 -2.81 -18.21
N ASN A 154 39.61 -2.88 -16.97
CA ASN A 154 38.78 -3.36 -15.87
C ASN A 154 37.73 -2.30 -15.45
N ILE A 155 36.46 -2.71 -15.40
CA ILE A 155 35.33 -1.82 -15.12
C ILE A 155 35.44 -1.09 -13.77
N VAL A 156 35.88 -1.75 -12.70
CA VAL A 156 35.98 -1.14 -11.36
C VAL A 156 37.05 -0.06 -11.34
N TYR A 157 38.23 -0.38 -11.85
CA TYR A 157 39.34 0.56 -11.90
C TYR A 157 39.06 1.75 -12.82
N LEU A 158 38.54 1.48 -14.03
CA LEU A 158 38.23 2.51 -15.01
C LEU A 158 37.12 3.45 -14.53
N THR A 159 36.04 2.90 -13.96
CA THR A 159 34.93 3.70 -13.42
C THR A 159 35.42 4.63 -12.32
N GLN A 160 36.28 4.15 -11.40
CA GLN A 160 36.84 5.01 -10.36
C GLN A 160 37.65 6.15 -10.97
N VAL A 161 38.54 5.85 -11.92
CA VAL A 161 39.37 6.87 -12.58
C VAL A 161 38.51 7.92 -13.25
N LEU A 162 37.54 7.50 -14.08
CA LEU A 162 36.65 8.39 -14.82
C LEU A 162 35.87 9.36 -13.89
N ASN A 163 35.47 8.91 -12.71
CA ASN A 163 34.64 9.70 -11.78
C ASN A 163 35.44 10.45 -10.69
N SER A 164 36.73 10.17 -10.51
CA SER A 164 37.57 10.81 -9.48
C SER A 164 38.17 12.16 -9.90
N TYR A 165 38.02 12.53 -11.17
CA TYR A 165 38.51 13.81 -11.72
C TYR A 165 37.49 14.36 -12.72
N PRO A 166 37.28 15.69 -12.81
CA PRO A 166 36.30 16.30 -13.70
C PRO A 166 36.79 16.30 -15.16
N TYR A 167 36.99 15.11 -15.75
CA TYR A 167 37.45 14.95 -17.12
C TYR A 167 36.48 15.57 -18.15
N HIS A 168 35.21 15.77 -17.81
CA HIS A 168 34.23 16.43 -18.67
C HIS A 168 34.56 17.90 -18.94
N ASN A 169 35.37 18.54 -18.08
CA ASN A 169 35.86 19.90 -18.26
C ASN A 169 37.15 19.99 -19.11
N ASP A 170 37.75 18.85 -19.49
CA ASP A 170 38.95 18.80 -20.33
C ASP A 170 38.62 18.21 -21.71
N GLU A 171 38.56 19.08 -22.72
CA GLU A 171 38.22 18.71 -24.10
C GLU A 171 39.15 17.61 -24.67
N LYS A 172 40.43 17.61 -24.31
CA LYS A 172 41.39 16.58 -24.77
C LYS A 172 41.11 15.25 -24.09
N ALA A 173 40.75 15.25 -22.82
CA ALA A 173 40.35 14.06 -22.09
C ALA A 173 39.03 13.49 -22.63
N VAL A 174 38.02 14.34 -22.87
CA VAL A 174 36.75 13.93 -23.51
C VAL A 174 37.02 13.27 -24.86
N LYS A 175 37.81 13.90 -25.74
CA LYS A 175 38.18 13.32 -27.05
C LYS A 175 38.87 11.96 -26.91
N LEU A 176 39.74 11.79 -25.92
CA LEU A 176 40.42 10.52 -25.64
C LEU A 176 39.43 9.43 -25.17
N ILE A 177 38.51 9.78 -24.27
CA ILE A 177 37.49 8.85 -23.74
C ILE A 177 36.55 8.43 -24.87
N LEU A 178 36.03 9.38 -25.65
CA LEU A 178 35.15 9.09 -26.80
C LEU A 178 35.84 8.23 -27.86
N LYS A 179 37.12 8.48 -28.15
CA LYS A 179 37.90 7.61 -29.06
C LYS A 179 38.06 6.18 -28.54
N SER A 180 38.03 5.99 -27.22
CA SER A 180 38.17 4.68 -26.57
C SER A 180 36.84 3.92 -26.50
N LEU A 181 35.72 4.62 -26.61
CA LEU A 181 34.41 4.03 -26.85
C LEU A 181 34.35 3.53 -28.30
N SER A 182 34.78 2.29 -28.50
CA SER A 182 34.80 1.60 -29.80
C SER A 182 34.06 0.26 -29.73
N PRO A 183 33.38 -0.19 -30.80
CA PRO A 183 32.79 -1.53 -30.87
C PRO A 183 33.79 -2.68 -30.66
N LYS A 184 35.10 -2.42 -30.83
CA LYS A 184 36.18 -3.40 -30.58
C LYS A 184 36.68 -3.42 -29.13
N ALA A 185 36.28 -2.45 -28.30
CA ALA A 185 36.62 -2.45 -26.88
C ALA A 185 35.84 -3.56 -26.15
N SER A 186 36.30 -3.97 -24.96
CA SER A 186 35.54 -4.92 -24.15
C SER A 186 34.22 -4.31 -23.66
N PRO A 187 33.19 -5.13 -23.39
CA PRO A 187 31.94 -4.66 -22.80
C PRO A 187 32.15 -3.83 -21.54
N ASP A 188 33.04 -4.26 -20.64
CA ASP A 188 33.43 -3.52 -19.43
C ASP A 188 33.88 -2.07 -19.69
N VAL A 189 34.70 -1.86 -20.73
CA VAL A 189 35.18 -0.52 -21.12
C VAL A 189 34.03 0.30 -21.68
N GLN A 190 33.21 -0.29 -22.54
CA GLN A 190 32.05 0.38 -23.14
C GLN A 190 31.07 0.80 -22.05
N ILE A 191 30.69 -0.10 -21.15
CA ILE A 191 29.77 0.14 -20.03
C ILE A 191 30.29 1.28 -19.13
N ALA A 192 31.55 1.22 -18.70
CA ALA A 192 32.14 2.24 -17.85
C ALA A 192 32.09 3.64 -18.49
N ILE A 193 32.45 3.72 -19.79
CA ILE A 193 32.46 4.98 -20.52
C ILE A 193 31.04 5.50 -20.78
N LEU A 194 30.09 4.64 -21.15
CA LEU A 194 28.70 5.00 -21.42
C LEU A 194 28.02 5.56 -20.15
N TYR A 195 28.18 4.89 -19.00
CA TYR A 195 27.66 5.40 -17.73
C TYR A 195 28.30 6.73 -17.35
N TRP A 196 29.60 6.89 -17.55
CA TRP A 196 30.28 8.16 -17.32
C TRP A 196 29.76 9.28 -18.23
N ILE A 197 29.59 9.01 -19.53
CA ILE A 197 29.01 9.95 -20.51
C ILE A 197 27.63 10.42 -20.05
N GLY A 198 26.77 9.48 -19.63
CA GLY A 198 25.44 9.78 -19.10
C GLY A 198 25.47 10.63 -17.83
N ASN A 199 26.22 10.17 -16.82
CA ASN A 199 26.29 10.82 -15.51
C ASN A 199 26.88 12.23 -15.57
N GLN A 200 27.86 12.44 -16.46
CA GLN A 200 28.48 13.75 -16.67
C GLN A 200 27.78 14.59 -17.75
N LYS A 201 26.69 14.06 -18.35
CA LYS A 201 25.92 14.71 -19.43
C LYS A 201 26.78 15.24 -20.58
N VAL A 202 27.66 14.39 -21.12
CA VAL A 202 28.61 14.78 -22.18
C VAL A 202 27.87 14.91 -23.52
N THR A 203 27.24 16.05 -23.77
CA THR A 203 26.39 16.32 -24.96
C THR A 203 27.06 16.01 -26.31
N PRO A 204 28.36 16.34 -26.55
CA PRO A 204 29.01 16.00 -27.82
C PRO A 204 29.07 14.49 -28.12
N ALA A 205 28.80 13.63 -27.13
CA ALA A 205 28.82 12.18 -27.30
C ALA A 205 27.55 11.64 -27.97
N VAL A 206 26.43 12.37 -27.99
CA VAL A 206 25.11 11.83 -28.41
C VAL A 206 25.16 11.16 -29.79
N SER A 207 25.82 11.80 -30.77
CA SER A 207 25.96 11.25 -32.12
C SER A 207 26.72 9.93 -32.18
N HIS A 208 27.58 9.64 -31.20
CA HIS A 208 28.36 8.42 -31.10
C HIS A 208 27.63 7.32 -30.31
N LEU A 209 26.60 7.67 -29.53
CA LEU A 209 25.85 6.71 -28.72
C LEU A 209 24.89 5.85 -29.55
N SER A 210 24.45 6.36 -30.71
CA SER A 210 23.52 5.65 -31.60
C SER A 210 24.06 4.29 -32.08
N ASP A 211 25.38 4.17 -32.27
CA ASP A 211 26.04 2.92 -32.68
C ASP A 211 25.91 1.80 -31.62
N TYR A 212 25.67 2.16 -30.35
CA TYR A 212 25.57 1.24 -29.22
C TYR A 212 24.13 0.84 -28.89
N LEU A 213 23.13 1.41 -29.58
CA LEU A 213 21.72 1.06 -29.34
C LEU A 213 21.31 -0.26 -29.96
N ASN A 214 22.05 -0.73 -30.97
CA ASN A 214 21.79 -2.00 -31.67
C ASN A 214 22.92 -3.03 -31.44
N ILE A 215 23.73 -2.85 -30.40
CA ILE A 215 24.80 -3.80 -30.07
C ILE A 215 24.21 -5.08 -29.47
N SER A 216 24.85 -6.22 -29.72
CA SER A 216 24.38 -7.53 -29.24
C SER A 216 24.47 -7.69 -27.71
N ASP A 217 25.43 -7.02 -27.08
CA ASP A 217 25.62 -7.06 -25.63
C ASP A 217 24.55 -6.20 -24.94
N LYS A 218 23.70 -6.85 -24.15
CA LYS A 218 22.52 -6.21 -23.56
C LYS A 218 22.86 -5.23 -22.44
N ASP A 219 23.98 -5.43 -21.74
CA ASP A 219 24.43 -4.52 -20.69
C ASP A 219 25.02 -3.25 -21.31
N VAL A 220 25.77 -3.39 -22.42
CA VAL A 220 26.24 -2.24 -23.20
C VAL A 220 25.07 -1.45 -23.80
N GLN A 221 24.09 -2.14 -24.41
CA GLN A 221 22.88 -1.50 -24.94
C GLN A 221 22.14 -0.71 -23.85
N LYS A 222 21.96 -1.31 -22.68
CA LYS A 222 21.33 -0.65 -21.52
C LYS A 222 22.11 0.57 -21.06
N ALA A 223 23.45 0.49 -21.00
CA ALA A 223 24.29 1.62 -20.63
C ALA A 223 24.19 2.77 -21.65
N ALA A 224 24.07 2.46 -22.95
CA ALA A 224 23.87 3.46 -24.01
C ALA A 224 22.51 4.17 -23.91
N VAL A 225 21.43 3.41 -23.69
CA VAL A 225 20.09 3.96 -23.45
C VAL A 225 20.07 4.83 -22.19
N TYR A 226 20.70 4.37 -21.11
CA TYR A 226 20.86 5.16 -19.88
C TYR A 226 21.59 6.48 -20.15
N ALA A 227 22.68 6.44 -20.91
CA ALA A 227 23.47 7.61 -21.24
C ALA A 227 22.64 8.66 -22.01
N LEU A 228 21.90 8.24 -23.04
CA LEU A 228 21.00 9.13 -23.79
C LEU A 228 19.91 9.73 -22.90
N SER A 229 19.28 8.91 -22.05
CA SER A 229 18.24 9.35 -21.11
C SER A 229 18.77 10.42 -20.13
N LYS A 230 20.00 10.25 -19.62
CA LYS A 230 20.63 11.22 -18.69
C LYS A 230 21.12 12.50 -19.36
N ILE A 231 21.63 12.42 -20.59
CA ILE A 231 22.05 13.60 -21.36
C ILE A 231 20.81 14.46 -21.68
N GLY A 232 19.75 13.84 -22.21
CA GLY A 232 18.55 14.54 -22.66
C GLY A 232 18.80 15.46 -23.87
N GLY A 233 17.83 16.34 -24.14
CA GLY A 233 17.82 17.18 -25.33
C GLY A 233 17.31 16.47 -26.59
N GLU A 234 16.92 17.27 -27.59
CA GLU A 234 16.26 16.78 -28.80
C GLU A 234 17.03 15.66 -29.54
N PRO A 235 18.37 15.73 -29.73
CA PRO A 235 19.09 14.63 -30.39
C PRO A 235 19.02 13.31 -29.62
N ALA A 236 19.04 13.35 -28.28
CA ALA A 236 18.93 12.14 -27.47
C ALA A 236 17.50 11.57 -27.50
N LEU A 237 16.49 12.44 -27.46
CA LEU A 237 15.09 12.05 -27.64
C LEU A 237 14.88 11.32 -28.98
N LEU A 238 15.38 11.89 -30.08
CA LEU A 238 15.24 11.29 -31.41
C LEU A 238 15.90 9.90 -31.48
N SER A 239 17.06 9.70 -30.83
CA SER A 239 17.69 8.39 -30.74
C SER A 239 16.88 7.39 -29.90
N LEU A 240 16.35 7.80 -28.74
CA LEU A 240 15.53 6.95 -27.87
C LEU A 240 14.22 6.55 -28.54
N VAL A 241 13.53 7.51 -29.17
CA VAL A 241 12.28 7.26 -29.89
C VAL A 241 12.54 6.40 -31.14
N GLY A 242 13.66 6.62 -31.83
CA GLY A 242 14.08 5.77 -32.95
C GLY A 242 14.24 4.30 -32.58
N LEU A 243 14.61 4.00 -31.32
CA LEU A 243 14.78 2.63 -30.83
C LEU A 243 13.46 1.86 -30.71
N LEU A 244 12.32 2.55 -30.63
CA LEU A 244 10.99 1.91 -30.65
C LEU A 244 10.68 1.21 -31.98
N LYS A 245 11.40 1.56 -33.06
CA LYS A 245 11.28 0.92 -34.38
C LYS A 245 12.02 -0.42 -34.47
N SER A 246 12.80 -0.78 -33.44
CA SER A 246 13.60 -1.99 -33.44
C SER A 246 12.74 -3.26 -33.46
N SER A 247 13.24 -4.31 -34.10
CA SER A 247 12.70 -5.67 -33.99
C SER A 247 13.18 -6.42 -32.75
N ASP A 248 14.15 -5.88 -32.02
CA ASP A 248 14.63 -6.41 -30.74
C ASP A 248 13.73 -5.95 -29.59
N GLU A 249 12.99 -6.89 -28.99
CA GLU A 249 12.04 -6.59 -27.91
C GLU A 249 12.71 -5.93 -26.69
N ASN A 250 13.98 -6.29 -26.40
CA ASN A 250 14.73 -5.67 -25.30
C ASN A 250 15.03 -4.20 -25.59
N ALA A 251 15.34 -3.88 -26.85
CA ALA A 251 15.61 -2.51 -27.27
C ALA A 251 14.36 -1.64 -27.12
N VAL A 252 13.19 -2.14 -27.55
CA VAL A 252 11.90 -1.46 -27.39
C VAL A 252 11.56 -1.27 -25.91
N MET A 253 11.78 -2.28 -25.08
CA MET A 253 11.54 -2.20 -23.64
C MET A 253 12.41 -1.12 -22.97
N LEU A 254 13.72 -1.12 -23.24
CA LEU A 254 14.65 -0.11 -22.72
C LEU A 254 14.28 1.30 -23.18
N ALA A 255 13.90 1.47 -24.45
CA ALA A 255 13.42 2.73 -25.00
C ALA A 255 12.18 3.22 -24.24
N LYS A 256 11.19 2.33 -24.02
CA LYS A 256 9.97 2.64 -23.28
C LYS A 256 10.27 3.10 -21.85
N GLU A 257 11.11 2.38 -21.12
CA GLU A 257 11.51 2.75 -19.76
C GLU A 257 12.20 4.12 -19.70
N ALA A 258 13.12 4.37 -20.64
CA ALA A 258 13.82 5.64 -20.74
C ALA A 258 12.88 6.81 -21.08
N LEU A 259 11.93 6.60 -21.99
CA LEU A 259 10.97 7.62 -22.45
C LEU A 259 9.88 7.90 -21.42
N ALA A 260 9.49 6.91 -20.62
CA ALA A 260 8.54 7.11 -19.53
C ALA A 260 9.04 8.15 -18.51
N GLY A 261 10.34 8.10 -18.18
CA GLY A 261 11.01 9.06 -17.28
C GLY A 261 11.63 10.29 -17.96
N TYR A 262 11.45 10.46 -19.28
CA TYR A 262 12.10 11.53 -20.03
C TYR A 262 11.50 12.91 -19.67
N ALA A 263 12.38 13.87 -19.39
CA ALA A 263 11.99 15.24 -19.06
C ALA A 263 11.69 16.03 -20.34
N GLY A 264 10.47 16.57 -20.46
CA GLY A 264 10.02 17.34 -21.61
C GLY A 264 8.92 16.66 -22.42
N ASP A 265 8.46 17.33 -23.47
CA ASP A 265 7.44 16.82 -24.38
C ASP A 265 8.05 15.77 -25.33
N ILE A 266 7.39 14.62 -25.43
CA ILE A 266 7.76 13.53 -26.34
C ILE A 266 6.66 13.25 -27.37
N SER A 267 5.54 13.98 -27.31
CA SER A 267 4.28 13.68 -27.99
C SER A 267 4.45 13.66 -29.52
N ALA A 268 5.05 14.71 -30.09
CA ALA A 268 5.31 14.80 -31.52
C ALA A 268 6.32 13.73 -32.00
N ALA A 269 7.34 13.45 -31.18
CA ALA A 269 8.37 12.46 -31.52
C ALA A 269 7.80 11.04 -31.55
N LEU A 270 6.94 10.67 -30.58
CA LEU A 270 6.28 9.37 -30.59
C LEU A 270 5.42 9.17 -31.84
N SER A 271 4.71 10.23 -32.26
CA SER A 271 3.90 10.19 -33.48
C SER A 271 4.74 10.02 -34.74
N SER A 272 5.90 10.67 -34.82
CA SER A 272 6.73 10.64 -36.04
C SER A 272 7.34 9.27 -36.35
N VAL A 273 7.41 8.36 -35.36
CA VAL A 273 7.93 6.99 -35.56
C VAL A 273 6.86 5.91 -35.52
N PHE A 274 5.62 6.25 -35.19
CA PHE A 274 4.59 5.25 -34.88
C PHE A 274 4.32 4.30 -36.04
N ASP A 275 4.20 4.82 -37.27
CA ASP A 275 3.90 4.02 -38.46
C ASP A 275 5.06 3.11 -38.87
N ASP A 276 6.30 3.52 -38.56
CA ASP A 276 7.51 2.73 -38.80
C ASP A 276 7.74 1.64 -37.73
N CYS A 277 7.00 1.68 -36.62
CA CYS A 277 7.17 0.71 -35.54
C CYS A 277 6.57 -0.66 -35.91
N GLY A 278 7.28 -1.72 -35.55
CA GLY A 278 6.68 -3.05 -35.45
C GLY A 278 5.65 -3.12 -34.32
N LYS A 279 4.97 -4.27 -34.20
CA LYS A 279 3.92 -4.53 -33.21
C LYS A 279 4.29 -4.10 -31.77
N GLN A 280 5.45 -4.54 -31.29
CA GLN A 280 5.91 -4.22 -29.93
C GLN A 280 6.20 -2.72 -29.75
N GLY A 281 6.78 -2.09 -30.77
CA GLY A 281 7.01 -0.64 -30.78
C GLY A 281 5.70 0.16 -30.70
N LYS A 282 4.68 -0.23 -31.49
CA LYS A 282 3.35 0.40 -31.44
C LYS A 282 2.69 0.25 -30.07
N ILE A 283 2.74 -0.94 -29.48
CA ILE A 283 2.26 -1.17 -28.10
C ILE A 283 3.00 -0.27 -27.11
N ALA A 284 4.33 -0.19 -27.20
CA ALA A 284 5.13 0.67 -26.32
C ALA A 284 4.79 2.16 -26.47
N VAL A 285 4.54 2.64 -27.70
CA VAL A 285 4.08 4.01 -27.94
C VAL A 285 2.71 4.27 -27.30
N LEU A 286 1.74 3.37 -27.49
CA LEU A 286 0.41 3.48 -26.88
C LEU A 286 0.50 3.53 -25.34
N GLN A 287 1.36 2.69 -24.75
CA GLN A 287 1.63 2.71 -23.30
C GLN A 287 2.26 4.02 -22.83
N LEU A 288 3.19 4.59 -23.59
CA LEU A 288 3.78 5.89 -23.28
C LEU A 288 2.75 7.02 -23.36
N ILE A 289 1.86 6.96 -24.36
CA ILE A 289 0.73 7.88 -24.52
C ILE A 289 -0.21 7.80 -23.31
N ALA A 290 -0.59 6.59 -22.86
CA ALA A 290 -1.42 6.38 -21.67
C ALA A 290 -0.74 6.90 -20.40
N ASN A 291 0.49 6.45 -20.14
CA ASN A 291 1.23 6.76 -18.92
C ASN A 291 1.47 8.26 -18.73
N ARG A 292 1.61 8.99 -19.84
CA ARG A 292 1.83 10.44 -19.84
C ARG A 292 0.56 11.25 -20.13
N ARG A 293 -0.58 10.58 -20.30
CA ARG A 293 -1.90 11.18 -20.60
C ARG A 293 -1.84 12.20 -21.74
N LEU A 294 -1.27 11.78 -22.87
CA LEU A 294 -1.09 12.64 -24.03
C LEU A 294 -2.44 12.83 -24.76
N HIS A 295 -3.29 13.72 -24.24
CA HIS A 295 -4.63 14.01 -24.78
C HIS A 295 -4.60 14.45 -26.26
N ASP A 296 -3.56 15.16 -26.67
CA ASP A 296 -3.32 15.57 -28.06
C ASP A 296 -3.09 14.38 -29.03
N ARG A 297 -2.96 13.16 -28.49
CA ARG A 297 -2.81 11.90 -29.25
C ARG A 297 -4.06 11.03 -29.27
N TYR A 298 -5.21 11.54 -28.83
CA TYR A 298 -6.50 10.84 -28.93
C TYR A 298 -6.70 10.21 -30.32
N ARG A 299 -6.51 10.97 -31.39
CA ARG A 299 -6.77 10.48 -32.76
C ARG A 299 -5.86 9.33 -33.16
N LEU A 300 -4.59 9.36 -32.75
CA LEU A 300 -3.64 8.27 -33.00
C LEU A 300 -4.15 6.98 -32.34
N VAL A 301 -4.53 7.06 -31.06
CA VAL A 301 -5.05 5.92 -30.29
C VAL A 301 -6.37 5.41 -30.89
N TYR A 302 -7.32 6.31 -31.16
CA TYR A 302 -8.64 5.98 -31.70
C TYR A 302 -8.54 5.23 -33.02
N ASN A 303 -7.68 5.68 -33.94
CA ASN A 303 -7.48 5.01 -35.23
C ASN A 303 -6.97 3.56 -35.08
N GLN A 304 -6.22 3.24 -34.00
CA GLN A 304 -5.73 1.89 -33.76
C GLN A 304 -6.84 0.91 -33.32
N LEU A 305 -8.04 1.38 -33.00
CA LEU A 305 -9.18 0.49 -32.72
C LEU A 305 -9.70 -0.23 -33.98
N PHE A 306 -9.29 0.24 -35.15
CA PHE A 306 -9.72 -0.27 -36.45
C PHE A 306 -8.59 -1.00 -37.21
N THR A 307 -7.47 -1.28 -36.54
CA THR A 307 -6.39 -2.10 -37.12
C THR A 307 -6.71 -3.60 -37.08
N ASP A 308 -6.13 -4.36 -38.00
CA ASP A 308 -6.19 -5.82 -38.03
C ASP A 308 -5.20 -6.49 -37.05
N ASP A 309 -4.27 -5.73 -36.43
CA ASP A 309 -3.36 -6.25 -35.42
C ASP A 309 -4.03 -6.28 -34.03
N GLU A 310 -4.60 -7.44 -33.68
CA GLU A 310 -5.37 -7.66 -32.45
C GLU A 310 -4.63 -7.23 -31.15
N PRO A 311 -3.33 -7.56 -30.93
CA PRO A 311 -2.56 -6.99 -29.81
C PRO A 311 -2.51 -5.46 -29.76
N VAL A 312 -2.30 -4.79 -30.90
CA VAL A 312 -2.25 -3.32 -30.97
C VAL A 312 -3.64 -2.73 -30.69
N LYS A 313 -4.69 -3.33 -31.28
CA LYS A 313 -6.09 -2.95 -31.04
C LYS A 313 -6.48 -3.08 -29.58
N THR A 314 -6.07 -4.17 -28.92
CA THR A 314 -6.29 -4.40 -27.48
C THR A 314 -5.62 -3.33 -26.63
N GLU A 315 -4.37 -2.98 -26.94
CA GLU A 315 -3.66 -1.93 -26.21
C GLU A 315 -4.28 -0.56 -26.45
N ALA A 316 -4.74 -0.27 -27.68
CA ALA A 316 -5.41 0.97 -28.00
C ALA A 316 -6.72 1.14 -27.22
N ALA A 317 -7.53 0.08 -27.11
CA ALA A 317 -8.75 0.10 -26.32
C ALA A 317 -8.48 0.41 -24.84
N LYS A 318 -7.41 -0.17 -24.26
CA LYS A 318 -6.98 0.13 -22.88
C LYS A 318 -6.40 1.53 -22.72
N THR A 319 -5.72 2.04 -23.75
CA THR A 319 -5.09 3.36 -23.75
C THR A 319 -6.12 4.48 -23.81
N LEU A 320 -7.24 4.25 -24.48
CA LEU A 320 -8.24 5.28 -24.80
C LEU A 320 -8.72 6.05 -23.55
N CYS A 321 -8.97 5.37 -22.44
CA CYS A 321 -9.46 6.02 -21.22
C CYS A 321 -8.48 7.03 -20.58
N TYR A 322 -7.20 7.01 -20.96
CA TYR A 322 -6.19 7.94 -20.45
C TYR A 322 -5.98 9.17 -21.33
N VAL A 323 -6.53 9.18 -22.54
CA VAL A 323 -6.32 10.26 -23.52
C VAL A 323 -7.59 11.02 -23.88
N VAL A 324 -8.77 10.48 -23.58
CA VAL A 324 -10.05 11.12 -23.88
C VAL A 324 -10.29 12.38 -23.04
N THR A 325 -11.06 13.30 -23.60
CA THR A 325 -11.64 14.48 -22.95
C THR A 325 -13.16 14.49 -23.18
N GLU A 326 -13.87 15.47 -22.61
CA GLU A 326 -15.31 15.65 -22.82
C GLU A 326 -15.68 15.84 -24.30
N GLU A 327 -14.79 16.45 -25.09
CA GLU A 327 -14.99 16.69 -26.53
C GLU A 327 -15.13 15.39 -27.33
N ASN A 328 -14.61 14.28 -26.81
CA ASN A 328 -14.64 12.98 -27.48
C ASN A 328 -15.93 12.19 -27.22
N LEU A 329 -16.79 12.61 -26.28
CA LEU A 329 -17.99 11.87 -25.89
C LEU A 329 -18.90 11.43 -27.05
N PRO A 330 -19.19 12.28 -28.06
CA PRO A 330 -20.01 11.87 -29.21
C PRO A 330 -19.44 10.65 -29.93
N GLU A 331 -18.14 10.66 -30.26
CA GLU A 331 -17.45 9.54 -30.94
C GLU A 331 -17.36 8.32 -30.03
N LEU A 332 -17.14 8.50 -28.73
CA LEU A 332 -17.06 7.38 -27.77
C LEU A 332 -18.40 6.65 -27.64
N PHE A 333 -19.53 7.36 -27.69
CA PHE A 333 -20.84 6.71 -27.71
C PHE A 333 -21.10 5.96 -29.01
N GLU A 334 -20.70 6.50 -30.17
CA GLU A 334 -20.77 5.77 -31.44
C GLU A 334 -19.89 4.51 -31.41
N LEU A 335 -18.68 4.61 -30.85
CA LEU A 335 -17.77 3.49 -30.68
C LEU A 335 -18.35 2.42 -29.74
N LEU A 336 -19.02 2.84 -28.66
CA LEU A 336 -19.69 1.94 -27.72
C LEU A 336 -20.79 1.11 -28.40
N GLU A 337 -21.48 1.68 -29.39
CA GLU A 337 -22.48 0.95 -30.19
C GLU A 337 -21.87 -0.04 -31.18
N GLN A 338 -20.69 0.25 -31.71
CA GLN A 338 -20.05 -0.54 -32.77
C GLN A 338 -19.13 -1.62 -32.23
N THR A 339 -18.66 -1.48 -30.99
CA THR A 339 -17.68 -2.39 -30.40
C THR A 339 -18.25 -3.79 -30.13
N ASP A 340 -17.37 -4.79 -30.17
CA ASP A 340 -17.69 -6.15 -29.78
C ASP A 340 -17.47 -6.38 -28.27
N ASP A 341 -17.98 -7.51 -27.75
CA ASP A 341 -17.94 -7.81 -26.31
C ASP A 341 -16.50 -7.87 -25.75
N ARG A 342 -15.47 -8.17 -26.57
CA ARG A 342 -14.07 -8.27 -26.10
C ARG A 342 -13.52 -6.92 -25.66
N TYR A 343 -13.97 -5.84 -26.30
CA TYR A 343 -13.47 -4.49 -26.06
C TYR A 343 -14.44 -3.62 -25.26
N LEU A 344 -15.69 -4.06 -25.10
CA LEU A 344 -16.77 -3.32 -24.45
C LEU A 344 -16.34 -2.70 -23.11
N ALA A 345 -15.72 -3.48 -22.22
CA ALA A 345 -15.29 -3.00 -20.91
C ALA A 345 -14.27 -1.84 -21.02
N SER A 346 -13.29 -1.94 -21.93
CA SER A 346 -12.30 -0.89 -22.16
C SER A 346 -12.94 0.38 -22.75
N ILE A 347 -13.90 0.22 -23.65
CA ILE A 347 -14.63 1.36 -24.22
C ILE A 347 -15.54 2.02 -23.17
N GLN A 348 -16.22 1.24 -22.32
CA GLN A 348 -16.98 1.76 -21.18
C GLN A 348 -16.07 2.55 -20.21
N GLN A 349 -14.85 2.09 -19.96
CA GLN A 349 -13.88 2.83 -19.16
C GLN A 349 -13.50 4.17 -19.82
N ALA A 350 -13.34 4.21 -21.15
CA ALA A 350 -13.08 5.44 -21.87
C ALA A 350 -14.26 6.42 -21.82
N VAL A 351 -15.48 5.92 -22.03
CA VAL A 351 -16.72 6.72 -21.86
C VAL A 351 -16.79 7.28 -20.44
N ASN A 352 -16.55 6.47 -19.41
CA ASN A 352 -16.58 6.91 -18.01
C ASN A 352 -15.47 7.93 -17.70
N ALA A 353 -14.28 7.77 -18.27
CA ALA A 353 -13.20 8.74 -18.09
C ALA A 353 -13.57 10.12 -18.65
N ALA A 354 -14.17 10.16 -19.83
CA ALA A 354 -14.67 11.39 -20.43
C ALA A 354 -15.88 11.98 -19.66
N LEU A 355 -16.85 11.13 -19.27
CA LEU A 355 -18.02 11.54 -18.49
C LEU A 355 -17.64 12.11 -17.12
N SER A 356 -16.59 11.60 -16.48
CA SER A 356 -16.15 12.04 -15.16
C SER A 356 -15.65 13.50 -15.12
N LEU A 357 -15.52 14.15 -16.28
CA LEU A 357 -15.24 15.58 -16.40
C LEU A 357 -16.51 16.46 -16.29
N LEU A 358 -17.70 15.85 -16.36
CA LEU A 358 -19.01 16.51 -16.28
C LEU A 358 -19.64 16.36 -14.89
N SER A 359 -20.67 17.17 -14.58
CA SER A 359 -21.46 17.00 -13.37
C SER A 359 -22.27 15.69 -13.40
N PRO A 360 -22.60 15.09 -12.24
CA PRO A 360 -23.46 13.91 -12.15
C PRO A 360 -24.76 13.99 -12.97
N GLU A 361 -25.42 15.14 -12.96
CA GLU A 361 -26.68 15.38 -13.67
C GLU A 361 -26.48 15.38 -15.19
N GLU A 362 -25.42 16.01 -15.68
CA GLU A 362 -25.12 16.05 -17.11
C GLU A 362 -24.63 14.68 -17.62
N GLN A 363 -23.84 13.96 -16.81
CA GLN A 363 -23.48 12.57 -17.10
C GLN A 363 -24.72 11.70 -17.29
N MET A 364 -25.64 11.76 -16.32
CA MET A 364 -26.88 10.98 -16.37
C MET A 364 -27.71 11.35 -17.60
N LYS A 365 -27.89 12.65 -17.87
CA LYS A 365 -28.68 13.14 -19.01
C LYS A 365 -28.14 12.62 -20.34
N GLN A 366 -26.84 12.77 -20.59
CA GLN A 366 -26.24 12.33 -21.86
C GLN A 366 -26.28 10.82 -22.04
N VAL A 367 -25.97 10.06 -20.99
CA VAL A 367 -26.03 8.59 -21.03
C VAL A 367 -27.46 8.12 -21.30
N MET A 368 -28.46 8.70 -20.63
CA MET A 368 -29.87 8.34 -20.82
C MET A 368 -30.38 8.65 -22.22
N GLU A 369 -29.97 9.79 -22.81
CA GLU A 369 -30.33 10.13 -24.19
C GLU A 369 -29.86 9.06 -25.18
N LYS A 370 -28.59 8.65 -25.08
CA LYS A 370 -28.01 7.61 -25.95
C LYS A 370 -28.58 6.23 -25.67
N MET A 371 -28.68 5.85 -24.41
CA MET A 371 -29.20 4.56 -23.98
C MET A 371 -30.65 4.33 -24.43
N ASN A 372 -31.51 5.34 -24.36
CA ASN A 372 -32.92 5.22 -24.76
C ASN A 372 -33.10 5.07 -26.28
N ALA A 373 -32.12 5.55 -27.07
CA ALA A 373 -32.10 5.41 -28.52
C ALA A 373 -31.44 4.11 -29.01
N SER A 374 -30.96 3.27 -28.09
CA SER A 374 -30.14 2.09 -28.39
C SER A 374 -30.86 0.78 -28.04
N ASP A 375 -30.70 -0.22 -28.90
CA ASP A 375 -31.08 -1.61 -28.61
C ASP A 375 -30.05 -2.31 -27.69
N LYS A 376 -28.86 -1.73 -27.52
CA LYS A 376 -27.76 -2.26 -26.69
C LYS A 376 -27.67 -1.59 -25.31
N LYS A 377 -28.81 -1.50 -24.61
CA LYS A 377 -28.88 -0.90 -23.26
C LYS A 377 -27.81 -1.42 -22.29
N TYR A 378 -27.44 -2.70 -22.37
CA TYR A 378 -26.38 -3.32 -21.57
C TYR A 378 -25.04 -2.58 -21.64
N ALA A 379 -24.73 -1.89 -22.75
CA ALA A 379 -23.50 -1.15 -22.90
C ALA A 379 -23.45 0.12 -22.03
N TYR A 380 -24.60 0.64 -21.60
CA TYR A 380 -24.72 1.95 -20.94
C TYR A 380 -24.87 1.89 -19.42
N TYR A 381 -25.26 0.76 -18.81
CA TYR A 381 -25.51 0.73 -17.36
C TYR A 381 -24.27 1.08 -16.52
N VAL A 382 -23.08 0.70 -16.97
CA VAL A 382 -21.81 1.07 -16.31
C VAL A 382 -21.55 2.58 -16.40
N ALA A 383 -21.92 3.21 -17.51
CA ALA A 383 -21.84 4.66 -17.68
C ALA A 383 -22.90 5.40 -16.87
N LEU A 384 -24.10 4.85 -16.79
CA LEU A 384 -25.18 5.39 -15.97
C LEU A 384 -24.80 5.32 -14.48
N ALA A 385 -24.18 4.21 -14.05
CA ALA A 385 -23.67 4.04 -12.70
C ALA A 385 -22.56 5.04 -12.34
N ASN A 386 -21.78 5.50 -13.32
CA ASN A 386 -20.71 6.48 -13.08
C ASN A 386 -21.26 7.83 -12.57
N SER A 387 -22.49 8.20 -12.93
CA SER A 387 -23.13 9.43 -12.47
C SER A 387 -23.31 9.46 -10.94
N GLY A 388 -23.52 8.30 -10.30
CA GLY A 388 -23.72 8.20 -8.86
C GLY A 388 -25.01 8.84 -8.34
N THR A 389 -25.96 9.22 -9.21
CA THR A 389 -27.21 9.86 -8.78
C THR A 389 -28.20 8.82 -8.24
N PRO A 390 -29.05 9.14 -7.24
CA PRO A 390 -30.08 8.23 -6.76
C PRO A 390 -31.03 7.75 -7.87
N GLN A 391 -31.38 8.66 -8.78
CA GLN A 391 -32.25 8.34 -9.93
C GLN A 391 -31.59 7.34 -10.89
N ALA A 392 -30.28 7.42 -11.12
CA ALA A 392 -29.55 6.43 -11.91
C ALA A 392 -29.57 5.05 -11.24
N LEU A 393 -29.39 4.99 -9.91
CA LEU A 393 -29.48 3.74 -9.17
C LEU A 393 -30.87 3.11 -9.30
N ASP A 394 -31.94 3.89 -9.11
CA ASP A 394 -33.33 3.42 -9.25
C ASP A 394 -33.62 2.86 -10.64
N LEU A 395 -33.11 3.50 -11.69
CA LEU A 395 -33.26 3.04 -13.08
C LEU A 395 -32.52 1.72 -13.33
N ILE A 396 -31.32 1.56 -12.77
CA ILE A 396 -30.55 0.32 -12.90
C ILE A 396 -31.21 -0.81 -12.11
N ILE A 397 -31.73 -0.54 -10.90
CA ILE A 397 -32.49 -1.50 -10.11
C ILE A 397 -33.74 -1.96 -10.86
N LYS A 398 -34.50 -1.01 -11.44
CA LYS A 398 -35.67 -1.32 -12.26
C LYS A 398 -35.28 -2.17 -13.47
N ALA A 399 -34.19 -1.83 -14.15
CA ALA A 399 -33.70 -2.62 -15.27
C ALA A 399 -33.35 -4.05 -14.87
N TYR A 400 -32.68 -4.26 -13.74
CA TYR A 400 -32.41 -5.60 -13.21
C TYR A 400 -33.69 -6.40 -12.96
N GLN A 401 -34.76 -5.74 -12.48
CA GLN A 401 -36.04 -6.39 -12.20
C GLN A 401 -36.87 -6.71 -13.46
N THR A 402 -36.77 -5.89 -14.51
CA THR A 402 -37.67 -5.99 -15.68
C THR A 402 -37.01 -6.53 -16.96
N GLU A 403 -35.70 -6.35 -17.12
CA GLU A 403 -34.97 -6.77 -18.33
C GLU A 403 -34.53 -8.25 -18.24
N THR A 404 -34.02 -8.80 -19.34
CA THR A 404 -33.51 -10.19 -19.41
C THR A 404 -32.16 -10.25 -20.13
N GLY A 405 -31.51 -11.42 -20.10
CA GLY A 405 -30.25 -11.67 -20.82
C GLY A 405 -29.13 -10.68 -20.47
N LYS A 406 -28.43 -10.18 -21.49
CA LYS A 406 -27.29 -9.23 -21.33
C LYS A 406 -27.68 -7.95 -20.59
N ASN A 407 -28.90 -7.43 -20.78
CA ASN A 407 -29.36 -6.20 -20.11
C ASN A 407 -29.48 -6.43 -18.60
N LYS A 408 -30.13 -7.53 -18.18
CA LYS A 408 -30.24 -7.87 -16.75
C LYS A 408 -28.86 -8.05 -16.11
N GLN A 409 -27.96 -8.79 -16.78
CA GLN A 409 -26.61 -9.03 -16.28
C GLN A 409 -25.81 -7.73 -16.14
N ALA A 410 -25.84 -6.86 -17.16
CA ALA A 410 -25.14 -5.57 -17.10
C ALA A 410 -25.72 -4.61 -16.05
N ALA A 411 -27.05 -4.64 -15.83
CA ALA A 411 -27.66 -3.90 -14.73
C ALA A 411 -27.18 -4.43 -13.37
N PHE A 412 -27.12 -5.75 -13.19
CA PHE A 412 -26.55 -6.35 -11.97
C PHE A 412 -25.09 -5.98 -11.77
N ASP A 413 -24.27 -6.05 -12.82
CA ASP A 413 -22.85 -5.67 -12.78
C ASP A 413 -22.68 -4.19 -12.41
N ALA A 414 -23.55 -3.31 -12.92
CA ALA A 414 -23.57 -1.90 -12.56
C ALA A 414 -23.95 -1.67 -11.08
N ILE A 415 -24.93 -2.40 -10.53
CA ILE A 415 -25.28 -2.35 -9.09
C ILE A 415 -24.09 -2.81 -8.24
N LYS A 416 -23.42 -3.90 -8.64
CA LYS A 416 -22.24 -4.41 -7.93
C LYS A 416 -21.07 -3.43 -7.96
N GLN A 417 -20.90 -2.66 -9.02
CA GLN A 417 -19.81 -1.67 -9.14
C GLN A 417 -20.18 -0.28 -8.58
N TRP A 418 -21.40 -0.12 -8.07
CA TRP A 418 -21.86 1.13 -7.49
C TRP A 418 -21.00 1.52 -6.28
N LYS A 419 -20.56 2.79 -6.23
CA LYS A 419 -19.57 3.26 -5.26
C LYS A 419 -20.14 3.51 -3.86
N SER A 420 -21.39 3.98 -3.77
CA SER A 420 -21.99 4.33 -2.46
C SER A 420 -22.54 3.11 -1.74
N PHE A 421 -22.66 3.24 -0.41
CA PHE A 421 -23.26 2.22 0.45
C PHE A 421 -24.73 1.92 0.10
N ASP A 422 -25.42 2.82 -0.60
CA ASP A 422 -26.87 2.71 -0.84
C ASP A 422 -27.24 1.52 -1.73
N ALA A 423 -26.31 1.06 -2.58
CA ALA A 423 -26.51 -0.15 -3.39
C ALA A 423 -26.62 -1.44 -2.54
N VAL A 424 -26.19 -1.42 -1.27
CA VAL A 424 -26.29 -2.58 -0.38
C VAL A 424 -27.73 -3.02 -0.17
N TYR A 425 -28.70 -2.08 -0.12
CA TYR A 425 -30.12 -2.43 -0.01
C TYR A 425 -30.58 -3.26 -1.21
N ALA A 426 -30.30 -2.78 -2.42
CA ALA A 426 -30.63 -3.50 -3.65
C ALA A 426 -29.92 -4.87 -3.71
N LEU A 427 -28.64 -4.94 -3.34
CA LEU A 427 -27.90 -6.20 -3.31
C LEU A 427 -28.50 -7.21 -2.30
N GLN A 428 -28.99 -6.74 -1.14
CA GLN A 428 -29.68 -7.60 -0.17
C GLN A 428 -30.99 -8.14 -0.75
N ASP A 429 -31.78 -7.29 -1.40
CA ASP A 429 -33.04 -7.71 -2.02
C ASP A 429 -32.80 -8.71 -3.16
N ILE A 430 -31.74 -8.50 -3.95
CA ILE A 430 -31.29 -9.44 -4.98
C ILE A 430 -30.91 -10.79 -4.37
N ALA A 431 -30.05 -10.79 -3.35
CA ALA A 431 -29.59 -12.01 -2.69
C ALA A 431 -30.74 -12.78 -2.02
N ARG A 432 -31.74 -12.10 -1.47
CA ARG A 432 -32.92 -12.72 -0.84
C ARG A 432 -33.92 -13.30 -1.83
N SER A 433 -34.10 -12.64 -2.98
CA SER A 433 -35.12 -13.00 -3.97
C SER A 433 -34.62 -13.99 -5.03
N SER A 434 -33.31 -14.03 -5.27
CA SER A 434 -32.72 -14.92 -6.27
C SER A 434 -32.76 -16.38 -5.85
N LYS A 435 -32.88 -17.26 -6.85
CA LYS A 435 -32.69 -18.71 -6.72
C LYS A 435 -31.36 -19.18 -7.33
N ASP A 436 -30.64 -18.28 -8.00
CA ASP A 436 -29.36 -18.57 -8.63
C ASP A 436 -28.25 -18.41 -7.59
N LYS A 437 -27.53 -19.50 -7.31
CA LYS A 437 -26.43 -19.51 -6.34
C LYS A 437 -25.29 -18.58 -6.74
N GLU A 438 -24.99 -18.47 -8.02
CA GLU A 438 -23.93 -17.58 -8.48
C GLU A 438 -24.34 -16.10 -8.31
N GLU A 439 -25.59 -15.76 -8.63
CA GLU A 439 -26.12 -14.41 -8.42
C GLU A 439 -26.12 -14.03 -6.94
N ILE A 440 -26.55 -14.94 -6.05
CA ILE A 440 -26.49 -14.75 -4.58
C ILE A 440 -25.05 -14.58 -4.12
N THR A 441 -24.13 -15.43 -4.59
CA THR A 441 -22.71 -15.37 -4.21
C THR A 441 -22.11 -14.02 -4.59
N GLN A 442 -22.32 -13.58 -5.83
CA GLN A 442 -21.81 -12.29 -6.30
C GLN A 442 -22.44 -11.09 -5.56
N ALA A 443 -23.73 -11.17 -5.22
CA ALA A 443 -24.40 -10.13 -4.45
C ALA A 443 -23.82 -10.03 -3.03
N VAL A 444 -23.60 -11.17 -2.35
CA VAL A 444 -22.99 -11.20 -1.02
C VAL A 444 -21.55 -10.70 -1.03
N ASP A 445 -20.74 -11.09 -2.01
CA ASP A 445 -19.37 -10.57 -2.17
C ASP A 445 -19.38 -9.04 -2.34
N ALA A 446 -20.31 -8.52 -3.14
CA ALA A 446 -20.48 -7.09 -3.31
C ALA A 446 -20.95 -6.39 -2.03
N ILE A 447 -21.82 -7.00 -1.21
CA ILE A 447 -22.21 -6.45 0.10
C ILE A 447 -21.00 -6.36 1.04
N ILE A 448 -20.20 -7.43 1.13
CA ILE A 448 -19.01 -7.50 1.99
C ILE A 448 -18.04 -6.36 1.65
N GLU A 449 -17.73 -6.19 0.36
CA GLU A 449 -16.83 -5.13 -0.12
C GLU A 449 -17.36 -3.72 0.23
N LYS A 450 -18.66 -3.49 0.08
CA LYS A 450 -19.29 -2.18 0.27
C LYS A 450 -19.36 -1.83 1.75
N VAL A 451 -19.69 -2.80 2.60
CA VAL A 451 -19.64 -2.61 4.06
C VAL A 451 -18.21 -2.35 4.53
N ALA A 452 -17.23 -3.10 4.01
CA ALA A 452 -15.82 -2.95 4.38
C ALA A 452 -15.28 -1.55 4.05
N SER A 453 -15.53 -1.06 2.83
CA SER A 453 -15.06 0.23 2.33
C SER A 453 -15.87 1.44 2.81
N SER A 454 -17.06 1.23 3.40
CA SER A 454 -17.91 2.31 3.87
C SER A 454 -17.39 3.04 5.12
N ASN A 455 -17.79 4.29 5.27
CA ASN A 455 -17.60 5.11 6.46
C ASN A 455 -18.76 4.98 7.48
N LYS A 456 -19.64 3.99 7.33
CA LYS A 456 -20.77 3.79 8.25
C LYS A 456 -20.29 3.38 9.65
N THR A 457 -21.11 3.66 10.66
CA THR A 457 -20.80 3.33 12.06
C THR A 457 -20.73 1.81 12.28
N GLY A 458 -20.05 1.40 13.35
CA GLY A 458 -19.98 -0.01 13.77
C GLY A 458 -21.35 -0.68 13.87
N ALA A 459 -22.35 0.03 14.42
CA ALA A 459 -23.73 -0.44 14.51
C ALA A 459 -24.36 -0.74 13.14
N VAL A 460 -24.21 0.17 12.18
CA VAL A 460 -24.70 -0.05 10.81
C VAL A 460 -23.96 -1.22 10.17
N LYS A 461 -22.62 -1.24 10.23
CA LYS A 461 -21.83 -2.35 9.66
C LYS A 461 -22.24 -3.69 10.24
N TYR A 462 -22.42 -3.78 11.57
CA TYR A 462 -22.89 -4.99 12.25
C TYR A 462 -24.23 -5.48 11.69
N LEU A 463 -25.24 -4.60 11.56
CA LEU A 463 -26.56 -4.99 11.04
C LEU A 463 -26.48 -5.56 9.63
N PHE A 464 -25.73 -4.92 8.73
CA PHE A 464 -25.60 -5.37 7.35
C PHE A 464 -24.75 -6.64 7.20
N LEU A 465 -23.69 -6.79 8.01
CA LEU A 465 -22.87 -8.01 8.05
C LEU A 465 -23.63 -9.19 8.62
N ARG A 466 -24.44 -8.97 9.67
CA ARG A 466 -25.32 -10.00 10.22
C ARG A 466 -26.30 -10.51 9.17
N ASN A 467 -26.98 -9.59 8.46
CA ASN A 467 -27.88 -9.96 7.38
C ASN A 467 -27.13 -10.66 6.22
N ALA A 468 -25.91 -10.23 5.88
CA ALA A 468 -25.09 -10.89 4.87
C ALA A 468 -24.71 -12.32 5.27
N MET A 469 -24.49 -12.58 6.56
CA MET A 469 -24.16 -13.91 7.07
C MET A 469 -25.28 -14.92 6.79
N GLU A 470 -26.54 -14.51 6.89
CA GLU A 470 -27.71 -15.35 6.60
C GLU A 470 -27.76 -15.80 5.12
N MET A 471 -27.19 -15.00 4.23
CA MET A 471 -27.20 -15.23 2.78
C MET A 471 -25.87 -15.82 2.26
N ALA A 472 -24.84 -15.87 3.10
CA ALA A 472 -23.50 -16.30 2.70
C ALA A 472 -23.46 -17.79 2.31
N GLN A 473 -22.98 -18.06 1.09
CA GLN A 473 -22.96 -19.41 0.52
C GLN A 473 -21.61 -20.10 0.70
N THR A 474 -20.52 -19.34 0.79
CA THR A 474 -19.15 -19.88 0.84
C THR A 474 -18.49 -19.71 2.20
N VAL A 475 -17.57 -20.62 2.54
CA VAL A 475 -16.75 -20.53 3.76
C VAL A 475 -15.90 -19.24 3.75
N LYS A 476 -15.44 -18.81 2.57
CA LYS A 476 -14.71 -17.54 2.41
C LYS A 476 -15.58 -16.35 2.83
N GLN A 477 -16.80 -16.25 2.30
CA GLN A 477 -17.74 -15.17 2.66
C GLN A 477 -18.00 -15.13 4.16
N LYS A 478 -18.31 -16.28 4.77
CA LYS A 478 -18.55 -16.36 6.21
C LYS A 478 -17.34 -15.89 7.02
N ASN A 479 -16.13 -16.32 6.66
CA ASN A 479 -14.90 -15.86 7.32
C ASN A 479 -14.64 -14.36 7.12
N ASP A 480 -14.88 -13.82 5.92
CA ASP A 480 -14.73 -12.40 5.64
C ASP A 480 -15.72 -11.55 6.46
N ILE A 481 -16.97 -12.01 6.58
CA ILE A 481 -18.00 -11.38 7.42
C ILE A 481 -17.60 -11.42 8.90
N LEU A 482 -17.15 -12.57 9.43
CA LEU A 482 -16.69 -12.67 10.82
C LEU A 482 -15.54 -11.70 11.11
N ARG A 483 -14.57 -11.62 10.20
CA ARG A 483 -13.44 -10.69 10.33
C ARG A 483 -13.90 -9.24 10.40
N LEU A 484 -14.83 -8.83 9.53
CA LEU A 484 -15.38 -7.48 9.53
C LEU A 484 -16.24 -7.20 10.77
N LEU A 485 -17.00 -8.19 11.26
CA LEU A 485 -17.75 -8.06 12.52
C LEU A 485 -16.81 -7.75 13.70
N GLY A 486 -15.61 -8.34 13.70
CA GLY A 486 -14.55 -8.06 14.67
C GLY A 486 -14.07 -6.61 14.74
N THR A 487 -14.39 -5.78 13.74
CA THR A 487 -14.01 -4.35 13.68
C THR A 487 -15.18 -3.41 13.91
N THR A 488 -16.31 -3.91 14.42
CA THR A 488 -17.53 -3.10 14.61
C THR A 488 -17.63 -2.47 15.98
N ASP A 489 -16.84 -2.91 16.96
CA ASP A 489 -16.91 -2.47 18.37
C ASP A 489 -18.31 -2.60 19.00
N MET A 490 -19.15 -3.52 18.48
CA MET A 490 -20.50 -3.76 18.99
C MET A 490 -20.55 -4.96 19.92
N TYR A 491 -21.11 -4.79 21.12
CA TYR A 491 -21.33 -5.89 22.05
C TYR A 491 -22.17 -7.01 21.42
N GLN A 492 -23.24 -6.66 20.68
CA GLN A 492 -24.05 -7.63 19.96
C GLN A 492 -23.25 -8.41 18.90
N ALA A 493 -22.25 -7.80 18.25
CA ALA A 493 -21.39 -8.49 17.31
C ALA A 493 -20.54 -9.56 18.01
N MET A 494 -20.00 -9.26 19.21
CA MET A 494 -19.24 -10.23 20.01
C MET A 494 -20.11 -11.45 20.37
N LEU A 495 -21.35 -11.21 20.81
CA LEU A 495 -22.30 -12.29 21.09
C LEU A 495 -22.63 -13.09 19.82
N PHE A 496 -22.83 -12.40 18.69
CA PHE A 496 -23.18 -13.04 17.42
C PHE A 496 -22.08 -13.93 16.87
N VAL A 497 -20.80 -13.54 16.98
CA VAL A 497 -19.68 -14.33 16.44
C VAL A 497 -19.31 -15.52 17.34
N ALA A 498 -19.60 -15.48 18.64
CA ALA A 498 -19.14 -16.49 19.59
C ALA A 498 -19.59 -17.95 19.32
N PRO A 499 -20.82 -18.21 18.84
CA PRO A 499 -21.24 -19.56 18.44
C PRO A 499 -20.44 -20.12 17.25
N TYR A 500 -19.96 -19.27 16.34
CA TYR A 500 -19.17 -19.71 15.19
C TYR A 500 -17.78 -20.25 15.56
N MET A 501 -17.34 -20.08 16.81
CA MET A 501 -16.14 -20.75 17.34
C MET A 501 -16.27 -22.28 17.38
N ASP A 502 -17.50 -22.82 17.34
CA ASP A 502 -17.75 -24.26 17.35
C ASP A 502 -17.73 -24.89 15.94
N ASP A 503 -17.74 -24.07 14.88
CA ASP A 503 -17.61 -24.52 13.50
C ASP A 503 -16.11 -24.62 13.13
N PRO A 504 -15.58 -25.81 12.77
CA PRO A 504 -14.15 -25.99 12.51
C PRO A 504 -13.58 -25.04 11.46
N VAL A 505 -14.33 -24.68 10.40
CA VAL A 505 -13.83 -23.85 9.30
C VAL A 505 -14.03 -22.36 9.51
N LEU A 506 -14.75 -21.97 10.56
CA LEU A 506 -15.01 -20.57 10.94
C LEU A 506 -14.38 -20.20 12.29
N SER A 507 -13.95 -21.21 13.05
CA SER A 507 -13.55 -21.13 14.45
C SER A 507 -12.54 -20.03 14.75
N GLU A 508 -11.46 -19.98 13.96
CA GLU A 508 -10.37 -19.03 14.13
C GLU A 508 -10.83 -17.59 13.87
N SER A 509 -11.53 -17.32 12.77
CA SER A 509 -12.04 -15.98 12.47
C SER A 509 -13.05 -15.49 13.50
N ALA A 510 -13.92 -16.39 13.99
CA ALA A 510 -14.86 -16.09 15.05
C ALA A 510 -14.15 -15.75 16.38
N ALA A 511 -13.12 -16.51 16.74
CA ALA A 511 -12.34 -16.28 17.95
C ALA A 511 -11.59 -14.94 17.89
N GLN A 512 -10.94 -14.64 16.76
CA GLN A 512 -10.27 -13.35 16.56
C GLN A 512 -11.27 -12.18 16.60
N ALA A 513 -12.44 -12.32 15.97
CA ALA A 513 -13.46 -11.28 15.99
C ALA A 513 -13.96 -10.99 17.41
N ALA A 514 -14.31 -12.03 18.17
CA ALA A 514 -14.73 -11.89 19.57
C ALA A 514 -13.64 -11.25 20.45
N MET A 515 -12.39 -11.68 20.28
CA MET A 515 -11.24 -11.13 20.98
C MET A 515 -11.08 -9.63 20.70
N ASN A 516 -11.05 -9.24 19.42
CA ASN A 516 -10.81 -7.85 19.02
C ASN A 516 -11.88 -6.92 19.60
N ILE A 517 -13.16 -7.32 19.51
CA ILE A 517 -14.26 -6.53 20.08
C ILE A 517 -14.09 -6.40 21.59
N ALA A 518 -13.85 -7.50 22.31
CA ALA A 518 -13.73 -7.48 23.77
C ALA A 518 -12.55 -6.63 24.25
N LEU A 519 -11.36 -6.85 23.68
CA LEU A 519 -10.12 -6.19 24.11
C LEU A 519 -10.12 -4.68 23.84
N ASN A 520 -10.79 -4.24 22.77
CA ASN A 520 -10.92 -2.82 22.45
C ASN A 520 -11.99 -2.10 23.30
N ASN A 521 -12.87 -2.84 23.98
CA ASN A 521 -14.02 -2.29 24.68
C ASN A 521 -14.10 -2.77 26.14
N PRO A 522 -13.29 -2.22 27.06
CA PRO A 522 -13.33 -2.55 28.49
C PRO A 522 -14.71 -2.36 29.15
N SER A 523 -15.56 -1.48 28.63
CA SER A 523 -16.94 -1.30 29.11
C SER A 523 -17.81 -2.55 28.94
N PHE A 524 -17.42 -3.49 28.08
CA PHE A 524 -18.12 -4.76 27.89
C PHE A 524 -17.70 -5.82 28.90
N ALA A 525 -16.75 -5.55 29.79
CA ALA A 525 -16.29 -6.50 30.79
C ALA A 525 -17.44 -7.02 31.67
N GLY A 526 -17.38 -8.31 31.99
CA GLY A 526 -18.42 -8.98 32.77
C GLY A 526 -18.40 -10.49 32.56
N SER A 527 -19.46 -11.13 33.04
CA SER A 527 -19.57 -12.60 33.10
C SER A 527 -19.55 -13.23 31.70
N GLU A 528 -20.34 -12.70 30.77
CA GLU A 528 -20.47 -13.24 29.42
C GLU A 528 -19.19 -13.02 28.60
N THR A 529 -18.62 -11.82 28.65
CA THR A 529 -17.35 -11.49 27.99
C THR A 529 -16.20 -12.36 28.50
N THR A 530 -16.18 -12.63 29.81
CA THR A 530 -15.22 -13.56 30.42
C THR A 530 -15.38 -14.98 29.89
N ALA A 531 -16.63 -15.47 29.77
CA ALA A 531 -16.89 -16.79 29.20
C ALA A 531 -16.42 -16.88 27.74
N ILE A 532 -16.72 -15.85 26.94
CA ILE A 532 -16.30 -15.75 25.53
C ILE A 532 -14.77 -15.71 25.42
N LEU A 533 -14.08 -14.85 26.18
CA LEU A 533 -12.61 -14.74 26.13
C LEU A 533 -11.89 -16.02 26.60
N ASN A 534 -12.47 -16.76 27.55
CA ASN A 534 -11.98 -18.07 27.93
C ASN A 534 -12.16 -19.11 26.82
N LYS A 535 -13.26 -19.04 26.06
CA LYS A 535 -13.47 -19.87 24.86
C LYS A 535 -12.46 -19.51 23.78
N VAL A 536 -12.32 -18.22 23.45
CA VAL A 536 -11.31 -17.69 22.52
C VAL A 536 -9.92 -18.23 22.84
N SER A 537 -9.49 -18.15 24.11
CA SER A 537 -8.16 -18.62 24.55
C SER A 537 -7.88 -20.09 24.20
N LYS A 538 -8.93 -20.92 24.19
CA LYS A 538 -8.86 -22.35 23.82
C LYS A 538 -8.97 -22.56 22.32
N THR A 539 -9.68 -21.70 21.60
CA THR A 539 -9.95 -21.83 20.17
C THR A 539 -8.79 -21.36 19.29
N LEU A 540 -8.07 -20.30 19.68
CA LEU A 540 -6.99 -19.72 18.86
C LEU A 540 -5.89 -20.74 18.52
N ASN A 541 -5.56 -20.85 17.24
CA ASN A 541 -4.53 -21.78 16.72
C ASN A 541 -3.59 -21.13 15.67
N ASN A 542 -3.54 -19.80 15.61
CA ASN A 542 -2.65 -19.05 14.72
C ASN A 542 -1.24 -18.85 15.33
N PRO A 543 -0.23 -18.42 14.54
CA PRO A 543 1.14 -18.19 15.03
C PRO A 543 1.28 -17.21 16.20
N ASP A 544 0.34 -16.27 16.34
CA ASP A 544 0.33 -15.24 17.38
C ASP A 544 -0.53 -15.64 18.60
N ALA A 545 -1.10 -16.85 18.61
CA ALA A 545 -2.06 -17.29 19.62
C ALA A 545 -1.52 -17.17 21.05
N ASP A 546 -0.23 -17.40 21.28
CA ASP A 546 0.36 -17.25 22.62
C ASP A 546 0.39 -15.80 23.10
N TYR A 547 0.70 -14.85 22.22
CA TYR A 547 0.64 -13.43 22.53
C TYR A 547 -0.80 -12.96 22.75
N GLN A 548 -1.73 -13.46 21.94
CA GLN A 548 -3.16 -13.19 22.07
C GLN A 548 -3.71 -13.73 23.40
N ARG A 549 -3.36 -14.96 23.80
CA ARG A 549 -3.72 -15.52 25.12
C ARG A 549 -3.14 -14.67 26.27
N GLN A 550 -1.93 -14.13 26.13
CA GLN A 550 -1.37 -13.22 27.12
C GLN A 550 -2.17 -11.91 27.22
N SER A 551 -2.58 -11.35 26.08
CA SER A 551 -3.44 -10.16 26.03
C SER A 551 -4.80 -10.41 26.68
N ILE A 552 -5.39 -11.58 26.45
CA ILE A 552 -6.64 -12.01 27.09
C ILE A 552 -6.45 -12.13 28.62
N ARG A 553 -5.39 -12.81 29.08
CA ARG A 553 -5.09 -12.92 30.52
C ARG A 553 -4.93 -11.55 31.17
N LYS A 554 -4.25 -10.62 30.50
CA LYS A 554 -4.10 -9.24 30.96
C LYS A 554 -5.46 -8.55 31.09
N TYR A 555 -6.29 -8.59 30.05
CA TYR A 555 -7.63 -8.01 30.08
C TYR A 555 -8.47 -8.55 31.23
N LEU A 556 -8.50 -9.88 31.42
CA LEU A 556 -9.25 -10.52 32.49
C LEU A 556 -8.72 -10.20 33.90
N SER A 557 -7.45 -9.82 34.03
CA SER A 557 -6.87 -9.36 35.30
C SER A 557 -7.13 -7.89 35.62
N GLU A 558 -7.31 -7.07 34.58
CA GLU A 558 -7.48 -5.61 34.71
C GLU A 558 -8.96 -5.18 34.71
N ASN A 559 -9.90 -6.07 34.37
CA ASN A 559 -11.32 -5.74 34.22
C ASN A 559 -12.25 -6.68 35.02
N PRO A 560 -13.49 -6.24 35.36
CA PRO A 560 -14.45 -7.09 36.06
C PRO A 560 -14.80 -8.38 35.30
N THR A 561 -14.72 -9.52 35.98
CA THR A 561 -15.06 -10.84 35.41
C THR A 561 -16.47 -11.31 35.76
N THR A 562 -17.18 -10.53 36.59
CA THR A 562 -18.56 -10.77 37.02
C THR A 562 -19.40 -9.52 36.76
N GLY A 563 -20.73 -9.68 36.66
CA GLY A 563 -21.63 -8.59 36.28
C GLY A 563 -21.66 -8.38 34.76
N GLY A 564 -21.80 -7.12 34.33
CA GLY A 564 -21.93 -6.73 32.92
C GLY A 564 -23.36 -6.81 32.39
N PHE A 565 -23.50 -6.80 31.06
CA PHE A 565 -24.78 -6.98 30.39
C PHE A 565 -25.38 -8.37 30.66
N VAL A 566 -26.70 -8.42 30.78
CA VAL A 566 -27.47 -9.66 30.95
C VAL A 566 -28.57 -9.69 29.89
N SER A 567 -28.86 -10.87 29.34
CA SER A 567 -29.93 -11.00 28.36
C SER A 567 -31.29 -10.73 29.00
N LEU A 568 -32.06 -9.82 28.42
CA LEU A 568 -33.43 -9.55 28.85
C LEU A 568 -34.42 -10.60 28.33
N PHE A 569 -34.12 -11.17 27.17
CA PHE A 569 -34.94 -12.19 26.51
C PHE A 569 -34.15 -13.50 26.41
N ASN A 570 -34.80 -14.62 26.73
CA ASN A 570 -34.14 -15.94 26.73
C ASN A 570 -34.01 -16.55 25.32
N GLY A 571 -34.56 -15.90 24.28
CA GLY A 571 -34.51 -16.38 22.90
C GLY A 571 -35.54 -17.46 22.55
N LYS A 572 -36.37 -17.91 23.50
CA LYS A 572 -37.21 -19.11 23.35
C LYS A 572 -38.68 -18.84 23.62
N ASP A 573 -39.00 -18.15 24.70
CA ASP A 573 -40.38 -17.94 25.16
C ASP A 573 -40.49 -16.67 26.02
N LEU A 574 -41.68 -16.38 26.53
CA LEU A 574 -41.96 -15.20 27.34
C LEU A 574 -41.66 -15.41 28.85
N GLU A 575 -40.88 -16.42 29.23
CA GLU A 575 -40.40 -16.53 30.61
C GLU A 575 -39.64 -15.27 31.02
N GLY A 576 -39.95 -14.73 32.20
CA GLY A 576 -39.41 -13.46 32.68
C GLY A 576 -40.18 -12.23 32.21
N TRP A 577 -41.23 -12.39 31.41
CA TRP A 577 -42.16 -11.34 30.99
C TRP A 577 -43.54 -11.49 31.62
N LYS A 578 -44.27 -10.39 31.71
CA LYS A 578 -45.63 -10.30 32.25
C LYS A 578 -46.41 -9.14 31.63
N GLY A 579 -47.72 -9.14 31.74
CA GLY A 579 -48.57 -8.03 31.31
C GLY A 579 -48.44 -6.81 32.21
N LEU A 580 -48.60 -5.62 31.64
CA LEU A 580 -48.52 -4.37 32.39
C LEU A 580 -49.78 -4.14 33.25
N VAL A 581 -49.64 -4.15 34.58
CA VAL A 581 -50.72 -3.75 35.49
C VAL A 581 -50.69 -2.25 35.73
N GLY A 582 -51.73 -1.54 35.28
CA GLY A 582 -51.95 -0.12 35.56
C GLY A 582 -50.79 0.79 35.16
N ASN A 583 -50.86 2.06 35.59
CA ASN A 583 -49.72 2.97 35.52
C ASN A 583 -48.92 2.92 36.84
N PRO A 584 -47.69 3.47 36.90
CA PRO A 584 -46.87 3.40 38.11
C PRO A 584 -47.55 3.95 39.37
N ILE A 585 -48.38 4.99 39.24
CA ILE A 585 -49.06 5.63 40.37
C ILE A 585 -50.22 4.78 40.89
N THR A 586 -51.03 4.21 39.99
CA THR A 586 -52.18 3.38 40.39
C THR A 586 -51.73 2.02 40.88
N ARG A 587 -50.74 1.41 40.23
CA ARG A 587 -50.14 0.14 40.65
C ARG A 587 -49.54 0.23 42.05
N ALA A 588 -48.87 1.34 42.38
CA ALA A 588 -48.27 1.53 43.70
C ALA A 588 -49.29 1.66 44.86
N LYS A 589 -50.57 1.93 44.56
CA LYS A 589 -51.64 2.05 45.56
C LYS A 589 -52.40 0.73 45.78
N MET A 590 -52.17 -0.29 44.96
CA MET A 590 -52.85 -1.58 45.08
C MET A 590 -52.27 -2.38 46.26
N SER A 591 -53.13 -3.06 47.01
CA SER A 591 -52.70 -4.10 47.94
C SER A 591 -52.10 -5.30 47.19
N GLU A 592 -51.33 -6.14 47.88
CA GLU A 592 -50.73 -7.35 47.28
C GLU A 592 -51.78 -8.26 46.63
N LYS A 593 -52.95 -8.42 47.27
CA LYS A 593 -54.04 -9.24 46.75
C LYS A 593 -54.65 -8.64 45.48
N GLU A 594 -54.94 -7.34 45.49
CA GLU A 594 -55.49 -6.65 44.31
C GLU A 594 -54.51 -6.69 43.13
N LEU A 595 -53.21 -6.50 43.40
CA LEU A 595 -52.18 -6.56 42.38
C LEU A 595 -52.06 -7.97 41.78
N ALA A 596 -52.12 -9.02 42.61
CA ALA A 596 -52.07 -10.40 42.14
C ALA A 596 -53.26 -10.75 41.24
N GLU A 597 -54.48 -10.35 41.62
CA GLU A 597 -55.68 -10.55 40.79
C GLU A 597 -55.61 -9.76 39.48
N ALA A 598 -55.15 -8.51 39.52
CA ALA A 598 -54.96 -7.68 38.33
C ALA A 598 -53.86 -8.22 37.39
N GLN A 599 -52.81 -8.82 37.95
CA GLN A 599 -51.70 -9.39 37.16
C GLN A 599 -52.16 -10.58 36.32
N VAL A 600 -52.99 -11.49 36.87
CA VAL A 600 -53.55 -12.62 36.10
C VAL A 600 -54.33 -12.15 34.87
N LYS A 601 -55.09 -11.06 35.01
CA LYS A 601 -55.81 -10.45 33.89
C LYS A 601 -54.85 -9.83 32.87
N ALA A 602 -53.89 -9.04 33.35
CA ALA A 602 -52.91 -8.36 32.50
C ALA A 602 -52.07 -9.36 31.68
N ASP A 603 -51.63 -10.46 32.30
CA ASP A 603 -50.84 -11.51 31.65
C ASP A 603 -51.63 -12.16 30.51
N ARG A 604 -52.90 -12.52 30.77
CA ARG A 604 -53.77 -13.09 29.74
C ARG A 604 -53.95 -12.16 28.54
N GLU A 605 -54.12 -10.86 28.80
CA GLU A 605 -54.30 -9.87 27.74
C GLU A 605 -53.00 -9.68 26.93
N ALA A 606 -51.85 -9.54 27.59
CA ALA A 606 -50.58 -9.35 26.90
C ALA A 606 -50.20 -10.58 26.05
N PHE A 607 -50.36 -11.79 26.58
CA PHE A 607 -49.98 -13.02 25.88
C PHE A 607 -50.94 -13.42 24.75
N ASN A 608 -51.99 -12.63 24.47
CA ASN A 608 -52.79 -12.79 23.25
C ASN A 608 -52.09 -12.23 22.02
N ASP A 609 -51.34 -11.14 22.16
CA ASP A 609 -50.73 -10.41 21.02
C ASP A 609 -49.21 -10.56 20.96
N TRP A 610 -48.58 -10.81 22.11
CA TRP A 610 -47.13 -11.01 22.22
C TRP A 610 -46.80 -12.49 22.09
N LYS A 611 -45.95 -12.82 21.13
CA LYS A 611 -45.50 -14.19 20.84
C LYS A 611 -44.04 -14.23 20.48
N VAL A 612 -43.42 -15.40 20.60
CA VAL A 612 -42.06 -15.63 20.12
C VAL A 612 -42.11 -16.34 18.77
N VAL A 613 -41.46 -15.76 17.77
CA VAL A 613 -41.33 -16.32 16.42
C VAL A 613 -39.87 -16.24 16.03
N ASP A 614 -39.27 -17.38 15.67
CA ASP A 614 -37.87 -17.49 15.22
C ASP A 614 -36.86 -16.77 16.13
N GLY A 615 -37.03 -16.94 17.45
CA GLY A 615 -36.15 -16.30 18.44
C GLY A 615 -36.28 -14.79 18.50
N THR A 616 -37.41 -14.22 18.09
CA THR A 616 -37.75 -12.79 18.18
C THR A 616 -39.09 -12.62 18.88
N ILE A 617 -39.21 -11.60 19.74
CA ILE A 617 -40.49 -11.18 20.32
C ILE A 617 -41.27 -10.40 19.26
N VAL A 618 -42.48 -10.87 18.94
CA VAL A 618 -43.37 -10.34 17.91
C VAL A 618 -44.66 -9.87 18.55
N PHE A 619 -45.11 -8.69 18.16
CA PHE A 619 -46.42 -8.13 18.48
C PHE A 619 -47.31 -8.15 17.24
N ASP A 620 -48.51 -8.73 17.33
CA ASP A 620 -49.43 -8.88 16.19
C ASP A 620 -50.63 -7.90 16.15
N GLY A 621 -50.68 -6.94 17.09
CA GLY A 621 -51.31 -5.65 16.84
C GLY A 621 -52.82 -5.53 17.07
N LYS A 622 -53.46 -6.36 17.90
CA LYS A 622 -54.89 -6.16 18.24
C LYS A 622 -55.12 -5.16 19.38
N GLY A 623 -54.07 -4.53 19.89
CA GLY A 623 -54.17 -3.45 20.87
C GLY A 623 -54.50 -3.93 22.28
N PHE A 624 -54.12 -5.16 22.63
CA PHE A 624 -54.18 -5.64 24.01
C PHE A 624 -53.03 -5.04 24.85
N ASN A 625 -52.72 -5.63 25.99
CA ASN A 625 -51.87 -5.01 27.00
C ASN A 625 -50.36 -5.03 26.62
N ASN A 626 -49.59 -4.10 27.19
CA ASN A 626 -48.14 -4.02 27.01
C ASN A 626 -47.42 -5.17 27.72
N LEU A 627 -46.28 -5.58 27.14
CA LEU A 627 -45.36 -6.55 27.75
C LEU A 627 -44.34 -5.81 28.65
N CYS A 628 -44.10 -6.32 29.86
CA CYS A 628 -43.11 -5.77 30.79
C CYS A 628 -42.32 -6.88 31.50
N THR A 629 -41.14 -6.53 32.03
CA THR A 629 -40.27 -7.49 32.70
C THR A 629 -40.81 -7.86 34.07
N VAL A 630 -40.68 -9.12 34.45
CA VAL A 630 -40.93 -9.57 35.83
C VAL A 630 -39.90 -8.94 36.76
N LYS A 631 -38.62 -9.09 36.41
CA LYS A 631 -37.51 -8.47 37.13
C LYS A 631 -37.58 -6.95 37.04
N GLN A 632 -37.36 -6.29 38.17
CA GLN A 632 -37.25 -4.84 38.24
C GLN A 632 -35.79 -4.43 38.01
N TYR A 633 -35.59 -3.41 37.18
CA TYR A 633 -34.28 -2.85 36.88
C TYR A 633 -34.24 -1.39 37.34
N GLY A 634 -33.11 -1.00 37.95
CA GLY A 634 -32.85 0.36 38.42
C GLY A 634 -32.41 1.28 37.29
N ASP A 635 -31.21 1.84 37.42
CA ASP A 635 -30.54 2.49 36.29
C ASP A 635 -29.92 1.42 35.39
N PHE A 636 -30.10 1.55 34.08
CA PHE A 636 -29.68 0.53 33.13
C PHE A 636 -29.23 1.14 31.81
N GLU A 637 -28.38 0.40 31.11
CA GLU A 637 -28.13 0.53 29.68
C GLU A 637 -28.86 -0.63 28.98
N LEU A 638 -29.61 -0.32 27.92
CA LEU A 638 -30.37 -1.31 27.17
C LEU A 638 -29.85 -1.36 25.73
N LEU A 639 -29.29 -2.51 25.37
CA LEU A 639 -28.96 -2.85 24.00
C LEU A 639 -30.14 -3.60 23.39
N VAL A 640 -30.78 -3.02 22.37
CA VAL A 640 -31.94 -3.59 21.72
C VAL A 640 -31.83 -3.42 20.22
N ASP A 641 -32.04 -4.52 19.50
CA ASP A 641 -32.22 -4.51 18.05
C ASP A 641 -33.72 -4.67 17.79
N TRP A 642 -34.26 -3.91 16.83
CA TRP A 642 -35.67 -3.96 16.47
C TRP A 642 -35.86 -4.09 14.96
N LYS A 643 -37.05 -4.57 14.58
CA LYS A 643 -37.54 -4.57 13.20
C LYS A 643 -38.99 -4.07 13.24
N LEU A 644 -39.36 -3.27 12.25
CA LEU A 644 -40.75 -2.88 12.05
C LEU A 644 -41.40 -3.87 11.08
N PHE A 645 -42.63 -4.28 11.36
CA PHE A 645 -43.40 -5.07 10.42
C PHE A 645 -43.72 -4.23 9.18
N PRO A 646 -43.63 -4.78 7.96
CA PRO A 646 -44.08 -4.08 6.77
C PRO A 646 -45.60 -3.86 6.85
N GLY A 647 -46.05 -2.64 6.64
CA GLY A 647 -47.46 -2.28 6.73
C GLY A 647 -47.70 -0.78 6.53
N PRO A 648 -48.97 -0.33 6.52
CA PRO A 648 -49.30 1.08 6.31
C PRO A 648 -48.88 1.99 7.48
N GLU A 649 -48.83 1.46 8.70
CA GLU A 649 -48.51 2.23 9.92
C GLU A 649 -47.57 1.46 10.88
N PRO A 650 -46.32 1.18 10.48
CA PRO A 650 -45.36 0.58 11.40
C PRO A 650 -45.08 1.53 12.56
N ASP A 651 -45.47 1.11 13.77
CA ASP A 651 -45.32 1.87 15.01
C ASP A 651 -44.91 0.91 16.12
N ALA A 652 -43.85 1.24 16.85
CA ALA A 652 -43.42 0.52 18.02
C ALA A 652 -42.76 1.46 19.03
N GLY A 653 -42.61 1.03 20.28
CA GLY A 653 -41.80 1.78 21.22
C GLY A 653 -41.53 1.03 22.51
N ILE A 654 -40.64 1.61 23.30
CA ILE A 654 -40.20 1.06 24.58
C ILE A 654 -40.56 2.07 25.67
N TYR A 655 -41.49 1.72 26.54
CA TYR A 655 -41.84 2.55 27.69
C TYR A 655 -40.78 2.42 28.79
N LEU A 656 -40.13 3.52 29.15
CA LEU A 656 -39.14 3.57 30.23
C LEU A 656 -39.86 3.64 31.57
N ARG A 657 -40.09 2.49 32.21
CA ARG A 657 -40.82 2.40 33.51
C ARG A 657 -42.24 2.97 33.43
N GLY A 658 -42.85 2.95 32.26
CA GLY A 658 -44.21 3.43 31.99
C GLY A 658 -44.29 4.83 31.36
N THR A 659 -43.28 5.69 31.51
CA THR A 659 -43.16 7.00 30.83
C THR A 659 -41.76 7.59 31.10
N PRO A 660 -41.09 8.22 30.10
CA PRO A 660 -41.51 8.45 28.72
C PRO A 660 -41.38 7.20 27.82
N GLN A 661 -41.91 7.28 26.60
CA GLN A 661 -41.73 6.26 25.55
C GLN A 661 -40.54 6.60 24.67
N VAL A 662 -39.65 5.64 24.44
CA VAL A 662 -38.69 5.70 23.34
C VAL A 662 -39.39 5.22 22.08
N GLN A 663 -39.60 6.13 21.15
CA GLN A 663 -40.41 5.88 19.97
C GLN A 663 -39.58 5.24 18.83
N ILE A 664 -40.17 4.28 18.13
CA ILE A 664 -39.57 3.57 17.00
C ILE A 664 -40.50 3.72 15.80
N TRP A 665 -40.03 4.45 14.79
CA TRP A 665 -40.79 4.78 13.60
C TRP A 665 -40.02 4.54 12.32
N ASP A 666 -40.79 4.26 11.28
CA ASP A 666 -40.35 4.34 9.90
C ASP A 666 -40.44 5.80 9.43
N THR A 667 -39.34 6.35 8.93
CA THR A 667 -39.25 7.74 8.46
C THR A 667 -40.09 8.03 7.22
N SER A 668 -40.62 7.00 6.54
CA SER A 668 -41.59 7.16 5.46
C SER A 668 -42.96 7.66 5.93
N ARG A 669 -43.26 7.57 7.24
CA ARG A 669 -44.49 8.12 7.83
C ARG A 669 -44.36 9.64 7.99
N VAL A 670 -44.98 10.40 7.08
CA VAL A 670 -44.84 11.86 7.03
C VAL A 670 -45.97 12.64 7.72
N ASP A 671 -47.02 11.96 8.14
CA ASP A 671 -48.26 12.51 8.69
C ASP A 671 -48.27 12.65 10.22
N VAL A 672 -47.45 11.86 10.91
CA VAL A 672 -47.40 11.81 12.39
C VAL A 672 -46.12 12.42 12.99
N GLY A 673 -45.30 13.11 12.18
CA GLY A 673 -44.03 13.67 12.63
C GLY A 673 -42.87 12.66 12.71
N ALA A 674 -43.07 11.44 12.20
CA ALA A 674 -42.10 10.34 12.24
C ALA A 674 -40.86 10.56 11.35
N GLN A 675 -40.81 11.66 10.58
CA GLN A 675 -39.64 12.04 9.79
C GLN A 675 -38.40 12.33 10.64
N VAL A 676 -38.56 12.61 11.93
CA VAL A 676 -37.44 12.79 12.86
C VAL A 676 -36.71 11.48 13.19
N GLY A 677 -37.28 10.34 12.80
CA GLY A 677 -36.71 9.01 12.99
C GLY A 677 -37.06 8.35 14.32
N SER A 678 -36.36 7.26 14.62
CA SER A 678 -36.49 6.50 15.86
C SER A 678 -35.57 7.04 16.95
N GLY A 679 -35.93 6.83 18.22
CA GLY A 679 -35.10 7.14 19.40
C GLY A 679 -35.49 8.41 20.16
N GLY A 680 -36.50 9.15 19.71
CA GLY A 680 -37.04 10.29 20.46
C GLY A 680 -37.78 9.86 21.73
N LEU A 681 -37.77 10.72 22.75
CA LEU A 681 -38.54 10.55 23.98
C LEU A 681 -39.87 11.29 23.86
N TYR A 682 -40.97 10.55 23.98
CA TYR A 682 -42.35 11.04 23.87
C TYR A 682 -43.15 10.81 25.14
#